data_AF-A0A9X2AM07-F1
#
_entry.id   AF-A0A9X2AM07-F1
#
_cell.length_a   1.000
_cell.length_b   1.000
_cell.length_c   1.000
_cell.angle_alpha   90.00
_cell.angle_beta   90.00
_cell.angle_gamma   90.00
#
_symmetry.space_group_name_H-M   'P 1'
#
loop_
_entity.id
_entity.type
_entity.pdbx_description
1 polymer ?
#
loop_
_entity_poly.entity_id
_entity_poly.type
_entity_poly.pdbx_seq_one_letter_code
_entity_poly.pdbx_strand_id
1 'polypeptide(L)'
;MKLKLFYTLLFSLNVLFAIQAQTTYYCDPVNGNNSNNGSQASPFSSFGSVNWASVGLQDNDIVYLLDGLHGEGYIGNLTFSTNLLIKSFNPQQAVLTKIQINNSNHITFENIKFDASTGSFSKEEPIVVGNNNTNYITFNNCLIQSANNASTWTKTDWYNNSASGVQFRGGNITLNNNTFLNLYHAVELRGDNTLMQNNLIENFAGDAIRGLGSNSTYEHNIIKNCFIEDYAINHDDAFQAYKLSGDHIISNVIFRYNKINIFENPSQFVIDNNLIGDSMQAVIITDGSAEGWIIENNLIINNHYHGISLYGAQNCRIQNNTVVQSPLYTDTDQIPRIFIDDQDKTGQIRANMNNIIRNNICAQYTPWTYDATSVVENNIDINQNDFANYSNHFLDYSNNDFHLKASSPSVDFGANTNATNVDLDGNNRIYNNNIIDAGCYEFQGNSEATAEDTYGINPSGDGIVSKPESYTGTNPWLSGNGTGSPSELTLKIGGSAANGNGVTTSAILPFQLPERPAGKEVVEANLKVNVHYVREWIDSNIDLYGLPYSANNTLNPLNHYDDVYTSSHDSDVAIQNDYITRIENTGTAHTPDREVLSSSEGQTALVNYINAQYDAGAVAGDYIFLRLNIDTPINQSSPTSMPTAAAHYYGISDESTGVNAPLLTIKISESLSVINEIDNEQLLIYPNPTNDGKIIIKGNLVQQKTILEIYSLTGQLVFKEEVQALESKEISILLHLNSGIYVLKLSNKSGTHTQKLIIK
;
A
#
# COMPACT_ATOMS: atom_id res chain seq x y z
N MET A 1 10.19 36.26 23.78
CA MET A 1 10.01 35.60 25.10
C MET A 1 9.97 34.11 24.81
N LYS A 2 11.10 33.41 25.01
CA LYS A 2 11.28 32.00 24.60
C LYS A 2 10.88 31.10 25.77
N LEU A 3 9.77 30.37 25.65
CA LEU A 3 9.43 29.30 26.58
C LEU A 3 10.00 27.99 26.00
N LYS A 4 11.13 27.54 26.53
CA LYS A 4 11.65 26.18 26.26
C LYS A 4 10.87 25.21 27.15
N LEU A 5 9.96 24.43 26.56
CA LEU A 5 9.41 23.25 27.22
C LEU A 5 10.51 22.18 27.23
N PHE A 6 11.02 21.86 28.42
CA PHE A 6 11.82 20.66 28.65
C PHE A 6 10.87 19.46 28.67
N TYR A 7 10.90 18.62 27.63
CA TYR A 7 10.32 17.28 27.71
C TYR A 7 11.36 16.37 28.36
N THR A 8 11.11 16.02 29.63
CA THR A 8 11.79 14.94 30.32
C THR A 8 11.52 13.63 29.59
N LEU A 9 12.56 13.03 29.01
CA LEU A 9 12.58 11.64 28.58
C LEU A 9 12.38 10.79 29.86
N LEU A 10 11.17 10.27 30.07
CA LEU A 10 10.95 9.19 31.04
C LEU A 10 11.50 7.90 30.43
N PHE A 11 12.79 7.63 30.66
CA PHE A 11 13.27 6.26 30.65
C PHE A 11 12.51 5.52 31.75
N SER A 12 11.63 4.60 31.38
CA SER A 12 11.10 3.59 32.30
C SER A 12 12.25 2.69 32.71
N LEU A 13 12.99 3.13 33.72
CA LEU A 13 13.86 2.26 34.48
C LEU A 13 12.94 1.19 35.10
N ASN A 14 12.89 0.01 34.48
CA ASN A 14 12.28 -1.19 35.08
C ASN A 14 13.10 -1.56 36.31
N VAL A 15 12.89 -0.81 37.39
CA VAL A 15 13.24 -1.26 38.73
C VAL A 15 12.24 -2.37 39.01
N LEU A 16 12.66 -3.62 38.81
CA LEU A 16 12.03 -4.79 39.40
C LEU A 16 12.06 -4.60 40.92
N PHE A 17 11.10 -3.86 41.46
CA PHE A 17 10.68 -4.11 42.82
C PHE A 17 10.11 -5.52 42.79
N ALA A 18 10.87 -6.48 43.33
CA ALA A 18 10.29 -7.73 43.75
C ALA A 18 9.24 -7.37 44.80
N ILE A 19 7.99 -7.20 44.36
CA ILE A 19 6.84 -7.13 45.25
C ILE A 19 6.85 -8.49 45.93
N GLN A 20 7.33 -8.50 47.17
CA GLN A 20 7.26 -9.69 47.98
C GLN A 20 5.77 -10.01 48.12
N ALA A 21 5.37 -11.19 47.63
CA ALA A 21 3.99 -11.64 47.77
C ALA A 21 3.57 -11.51 49.23
N GLN A 22 2.37 -10.98 49.47
CA GLN A 22 1.86 -10.90 50.84
C GLN A 22 1.68 -12.32 51.39
N THR A 23 1.02 -13.18 50.62
CA THR A 23 0.94 -14.62 50.82
C THR A 23 1.04 -15.36 49.49
N THR A 24 1.58 -16.57 49.50
CA THR A 24 1.63 -17.44 48.31
C THR A 24 0.83 -18.71 48.57
N TYR A 25 -0.12 -18.98 47.68
CA TYR A 25 -0.95 -20.18 47.67
C TYR A 25 -0.60 -21.07 46.49
N TYR A 26 -0.82 -22.37 46.65
CA TYR A 26 -0.58 -23.40 45.64
C TYR A 26 -1.84 -24.26 45.47
N CYS A 27 -2.20 -24.51 44.22
CA CYS A 27 -3.21 -25.48 43.83
C CYS A 27 -2.53 -26.64 43.10
N ASP A 28 -2.69 -27.86 43.59
CA ASP A 28 -2.25 -29.10 42.95
C ASP A 28 -3.48 -29.95 42.63
N PRO A 29 -3.90 -30.04 41.36
CA PRO A 29 -5.08 -30.81 40.98
C PRO A 29 -4.90 -32.33 41.13
N VAL A 30 -3.65 -32.81 41.30
CA VAL A 30 -3.33 -34.23 41.43
C VAL A 30 -3.22 -34.66 42.89
N ASN A 31 -2.49 -33.90 43.71
CA ASN A 31 -2.16 -34.29 45.10
C ASN A 31 -2.78 -33.38 46.16
N GLY A 32 -3.36 -32.25 45.78
CA GLY A 32 -3.88 -31.25 46.71
C GLY A 32 -5.23 -31.61 47.32
N ASN A 33 -5.63 -30.86 48.35
CA ASN A 33 -6.92 -31.03 49.02
C ASN A 33 -7.44 -29.67 49.54
N ASN A 34 -8.71 -29.35 49.34
CA ASN A 34 -9.30 -28.07 49.79
C ASN A 34 -9.35 -27.88 51.31
N SER A 35 -9.15 -28.94 52.09
CA SER A 35 -8.97 -28.82 53.55
C SER A 35 -7.56 -28.40 53.96
N ASN A 36 -6.61 -28.40 53.02
CA ASN A 36 -5.24 -27.93 53.27
C ASN A 36 -5.20 -26.39 53.39
N ASN A 37 -4.05 -25.85 53.79
CA ASN A 37 -3.88 -24.40 53.97
C ASN A 37 -3.39 -23.66 52.72
N GLY A 38 -3.19 -24.36 51.60
CA GLY A 38 -2.70 -23.77 50.35
C GLY A 38 -1.21 -23.49 50.32
N SER A 39 -0.43 -23.85 51.34
CA SER A 39 1.04 -23.75 51.28
C SER A 39 1.63 -24.74 50.29
N GLN A 40 2.89 -24.54 49.86
CA GLN A 40 3.55 -25.47 48.94
C GLN A 40 3.61 -26.92 49.47
N ALA A 41 3.76 -27.10 50.78
CA ALA A 41 3.82 -28.41 51.42
C ALA A 41 2.43 -29.04 51.63
N SER A 42 1.36 -28.26 51.53
CA SER A 42 -0.03 -28.70 51.70
C SER A 42 -0.92 -27.84 50.79
N PRO A 43 -0.86 -28.07 49.47
CA PRO A 43 -1.56 -27.25 48.49
C PRO A 43 -3.08 -27.51 48.54
N PHE A 44 -3.87 -26.52 48.13
CA PHE A 44 -5.28 -26.75 47.78
C PHE A 44 -5.37 -27.75 46.62
N SER A 45 -6.55 -28.31 46.34
CA SER A 45 -6.74 -29.17 45.17
C SER A 45 -6.74 -28.37 43.86
N SER A 46 -7.77 -28.48 43.02
CA SER A 46 -7.86 -27.69 41.78
C SER A 46 -8.38 -26.28 42.03
N PHE A 47 -8.03 -25.34 41.15
CA PHE A 47 -8.46 -23.93 41.27
C PHE A 47 -9.99 -23.81 41.23
N GLY A 48 -10.64 -24.58 40.36
CA GLY A 48 -12.09 -24.59 40.24
C GLY A 48 -12.84 -25.21 41.43
N SER A 49 -12.14 -25.97 42.29
CA SER A 49 -12.74 -26.56 43.48
C SER A 49 -12.69 -25.66 44.71
N VAL A 50 -11.82 -24.64 44.72
CA VAL A 50 -11.58 -23.77 45.87
C VAL A 50 -12.66 -22.70 45.97
N ASN A 51 -13.24 -22.52 47.16
CA ASN A 51 -14.09 -21.37 47.46
C ASN A 51 -13.21 -20.14 47.79
N TRP A 52 -12.76 -19.43 46.76
CA TRP A 52 -11.83 -18.30 46.90
C TRP A 52 -12.31 -17.18 47.83
N ALA A 53 -13.62 -16.95 47.93
CA ALA A 53 -14.19 -15.97 48.86
C ALA A 53 -13.93 -16.31 50.34
N SER A 54 -13.65 -17.58 50.66
CA SER A 54 -13.36 -18.05 52.03
C SER A 54 -11.88 -18.09 52.39
N VAL A 55 -10.98 -17.97 51.40
CA VAL A 55 -9.52 -18.04 51.63
C VAL A 55 -8.99 -16.77 52.29
N GLY A 56 -9.66 -15.63 52.08
CA GLY A 56 -9.23 -14.34 52.62
C GLY A 56 -8.06 -13.73 51.86
N LEU A 57 -8.07 -13.85 50.52
CA LEU A 57 -7.05 -13.27 49.63
C LEU A 57 -6.89 -11.76 49.87
N GLN A 58 -5.66 -11.29 49.74
CA GLN A 58 -5.24 -9.91 49.98
C GLN A 58 -4.49 -9.31 48.78
N ASP A 59 -4.28 -8.00 48.84
CA ASP A 59 -3.45 -7.26 47.89
C ASP A 59 -2.05 -7.90 47.78
N ASN A 60 -1.57 -8.12 46.56
CA ASN A 60 -0.28 -8.73 46.22
C ASN A 60 -0.12 -10.20 46.63
N ASP A 61 -1.21 -10.92 46.91
CA ASP A 61 -1.15 -12.38 46.99
C ASP A 61 -0.86 -13.02 45.62
N ILE A 62 -0.23 -14.20 45.67
CA ILE A 62 0.03 -15.03 44.49
C ILE A 62 -0.64 -16.39 44.66
N VAL A 63 -1.36 -16.84 43.64
CA VAL A 63 -1.90 -18.20 43.52
C VAL A 63 -1.17 -18.93 42.39
N TYR A 64 -0.32 -19.90 42.75
CA TYR A 64 0.34 -20.79 41.80
C TYR A 64 -0.55 -21.99 41.47
N LEU A 65 -0.73 -22.23 40.18
CA LEU A 65 -1.40 -23.41 39.64
C LEU A 65 -0.34 -24.40 39.15
N LEU A 66 -0.22 -25.56 39.79
CA LEU A 66 0.65 -26.64 39.31
C LEU A 66 0.06 -27.27 38.05
N ASP A 67 0.84 -28.11 37.37
CA ASP A 67 0.43 -28.70 36.09
C ASP A 67 -0.81 -29.59 36.24
N GLY A 68 -1.69 -29.55 35.25
CA GLY A 68 -2.87 -30.41 35.17
C GLY A 68 -4.20 -29.66 35.04
N LEU A 69 -5.29 -30.41 35.14
CA LEU A 69 -6.64 -29.89 34.94
C LEU A 69 -7.20 -29.30 36.24
N HIS A 70 -7.44 -27.99 36.23
CA HIS A 70 -8.00 -27.24 37.34
C HIS A 70 -9.54 -27.09 37.28
N GLY A 71 -10.18 -27.59 36.22
CA GLY A 71 -11.64 -27.57 36.05
C GLY A 71 -12.21 -26.18 35.76
N GLU A 72 -13.47 -25.97 36.12
CA GLU A 72 -14.16 -24.68 35.95
C GLU A 72 -13.87 -23.73 37.12
N GLY A 73 -13.20 -22.62 36.84
CA GLY A 73 -12.87 -21.60 37.83
C GLY A 73 -14.01 -20.61 38.07
N TYR A 74 -14.09 -20.11 39.31
CA TYR A 74 -14.99 -19.03 39.69
C TYR A 74 -14.30 -18.05 40.65
N ILE A 75 -14.35 -16.75 40.32
CA ILE A 75 -14.02 -15.65 41.23
C ILE A 75 -15.23 -14.72 41.32
N GLY A 76 -15.66 -14.42 42.54
CA GLY A 76 -16.85 -13.60 42.79
C GLY A 76 -16.68 -12.66 43.97
N ASN A 77 -16.96 -11.37 43.77
CA ASN A 77 -16.97 -10.33 44.79
C ASN A 77 -15.62 -10.13 45.51
N LEU A 78 -14.51 -10.27 44.78
CA LEU A 78 -13.17 -10.00 45.29
C LEU A 78 -12.64 -8.69 44.74
N THR A 79 -12.36 -7.74 45.63
CA THR A 79 -11.81 -6.44 45.25
C THR A 79 -10.46 -6.19 45.89
N PHE A 80 -9.52 -5.71 45.08
CA PHE A 80 -8.15 -5.41 45.49
C PHE A 80 -7.82 -3.95 45.14
N SER A 81 -6.91 -3.36 45.91
CA SER A 81 -6.39 -2.01 45.69
C SER A 81 -5.23 -1.98 44.70
N THR A 82 -4.54 -3.12 44.56
CA THR A 82 -3.32 -3.27 43.77
C THR A 82 -3.44 -4.41 42.76
N ASN A 83 -3.12 -5.64 43.13
CA ASN A 83 -3.22 -6.81 42.25
C ASN A 83 -3.31 -8.12 43.03
N LEU A 84 -4.10 -9.07 42.54
CA LEU A 84 -3.98 -10.51 42.83
C LEU A 84 -3.37 -11.19 41.61
N LEU A 85 -2.27 -11.92 41.78
CA LEU A 85 -1.65 -12.68 40.69
C LEU A 85 -2.05 -14.15 40.75
N ILE A 86 -2.66 -14.66 39.69
CA ILE A 86 -2.96 -16.07 39.50
C ILE A 86 -2.12 -16.55 38.32
N LYS A 87 -1.21 -17.50 38.56
CA LYS A 87 -0.19 -17.87 37.59
C LYS A 87 0.01 -19.38 37.52
N SER A 88 0.18 -19.91 36.32
CA SER A 88 0.66 -21.28 36.17
C SER A 88 2.13 -21.39 36.56
N PHE A 89 2.47 -22.44 37.31
CA PHE A 89 3.83 -22.69 37.78
C PHE A 89 4.79 -22.96 36.61
N ASN A 90 4.41 -23.84 35.69
CA ASN A 90 5.06 -24.01 34.39
C ASN A 90 4.17 -23.40 33.30
N PRO A 91 4.69 -22.56 32.40
CA PRO A 91 3.86 -21.84 31.44
C PRO A 91 2.90 -22.73 30.64
N GLN A 92 1.62 -22.37 30.70
CA GLN A 92 0.49 -22.99 30.01
C GLN A 92 0.27 -24.48 30.32
N GLN A 93 0.82 -25.00 31.42
CA GLN A 93 0.61 -26.38 31.87
C GLN A 93 -0.53 -26.53 32.89
N ALA A 94 -0.92 -25.45 33.58
CA ALA A 94 -2.18 -25.43 34.32
C ALA A 94 -3.34 -25.11 33.36
N VAL A 95 -4.32 -26.01 33.33
CA VAL A 95 -5.45 -25.95 32.39
C VAL A 95 -6.74 -25.68 33.14
N LEU A 96 -7.41 -24.57 32.85
CA LEU A 96 -8.79 -24.33 33.26
C LEU A 96 -9.75 -24.67 32.11
N THR A 97 -10.85 -25.34 32.41
CA THR A 97 -11.91 -25.61 31.43
C THR A 97 -12.66 -24.32 31.07
N LYS A 98 -12.91 -23.49 32.09
CA LYS A 98 -13.66 -22.24 32.01
C LYS A 98 -13.26 -21.33 33.17
N ILE A 99 -13.46 -20.02 33.07
CA ILE A 99 -13.39 -19.11 34.21
C ILE A 99 -14.52 -18.06 34.15
N GLN A 100 -15.21 -17.90 35.28
CA GLN A 100 -16.16 -16.81 35.51
C GLN A 100 -15.61 -15.84 36.57
N ILE A 101 -15.56 -14.56 36.24
CA ILE A 101 -15.05 -13.49 37.10
C ILE A 101 -16.15 -12.45 37.28
N ASN A 102 -16.80 -12.42 38.45
CA ASN A 102 -17.96 -11.57 38.70
C ASN A 102 -17.67 -10.55 39.80
N ASN A 103 -18.05 -9.29 39.56
CA ASN A 103 -17.95 -8.20 40.54
C ASN A 103 -16.57 -8.12 41.21
N SER A 104 -15.50 -8.28 40.43
CA SER A 104 -14.13 -8.37 40.95
C SER A 104 -13.19 -7.44 40.18
N ASN A 105 -12.09 -7.02 40.80
CA ASN A 105 -11.13 -6.14 40.14
C ASN A 105 -9.67 -6.45 40.48
N HIS A 106 -8.75 -5.89 39.68
CA HIS A 106 -7.30 -5.97 39.92
C HIS A 106 -6.79 -7.40 40.07
N ILE A 107 -7.11 -8.24 39.08
CA ILE A 107 -6.68 -9.64 39.03
C ILE A 107 -5.90 -9.86 37.74
N THR A 108 -4.71 -10.43 37.87
CA THR A 108 -3.86 -10.81 36.74
C THR A 108 -3.82 -12.33 36.62
N PHE A 109 -4.15 -12.85 35.44
CA PHE A 109 -3.93 -14.23 35.04
C PHE A 109 -2.68 -14.30 34.16
N GLU A 110 -1.71 -15.14 34.52
CA GLU A 110 -0.45 -15.23 33.78
C GLU A 110 -0.05 -16.68 33.44
N ASN A 111 0.29 -16.90 32.17
CA ASN A 111 0.75 -18.19 31.65
C ASN A 111 -0.25 -19.34 31.84
N ILE A 112 -1.55 -19.07 31.85
CA ILE A 112 -2.58 -20.10 32.07
C ILE A 112 -3.16 -20.55 30.72
N LYS A 113 -3.47 -21.85 30.61
CA LYS A 113 -4.21 -22.39 29.48
C LYS A 113 -5.69 -22.51 29.84
N PHE A 114 -6.55 -22.04 28.96
CA PHE A 114 -7.99 -22.22 29.00
C PHE A 114 -8.40 -23.08 27.81
N ASP A 115 -9.00 -24.25 28.06
CA ASP A 115 -9.20 -25.28 27.03
C ASP A 115 -10.61 -25.86 27.07
N ALA A 116 -11.44 -25.43 26.12
CA ALA A 116 -12.83 -25.85 26.03
C ALA A 116 -12.98 -27.34 25.70
N SER A 117 -11.97 -27.99 25.12
CA SER A 117 -12.00 -29.45 24.84
C SER A 117 -12.09 -30.31 26.10
N THR A 118 -11.84 -29.72 27.27
CA THR A 118 -11.98 -30.39 28.56
C THR A 118 -13.39 -30.30 29.15
N GLY A 119 -14.31 -29.60 28.48
CA GLY A 119 -15.71 -29.42 28.87
C GLY A 119 -16.68 -29.57 27.69
N SER A 120 -17.89 -29.05 27.85
CA SER A 120 -18.93 -29.02 26.80
C SER A 120 -19.38 -27.58 26.62
N PHE A 121 -19.23 -27.07 25.40
CA PHE A 121 -19.54 -25.68 25.05
C PHE A 121 -20.44 -25.63 23.82
N SER A 122 -21.28 -24.61 23.75
CA SER A 122 -21.82 -24.17 22.46
C SER A 122 -20.84 -23.19 21.80
N LYS A 123 -20.90 -23.05 20.47
CA LYS A 123 -20.07 -22.08 19.73
C LYS A 123 -20.15 -20.65 20.28
N GLU A 124 -21.31 -20.25 20.80
CA GLU A 124 -21.53 -18.89 21.34
C GLU A 124 -21.04 -18.73 22.78
N GLU A 125 -20.71 -19.81 23.47
CA GLU A 125 -20.40 -19.78 24.90
C GLU A 125 -18.94 -19.39 25.15
N PRO A 126 -18.67 -18.27 25.86
CA PRO A 126 -17.30 -17.84 26.13
C PRO A 126 -16.63 -18.68 27.24
N ILE A 127 -15.36 -19.04 27.01
CA ILE A 127 -14.49 -19.76 27.96
C ILE A 127 -14.11 -18.87 29.15
N VAL A 128 -13.85 -17.58 28.90
CA VAL A 128 -13.49 -16.57 29.91
C VAL A 128 -14.59 -15.51 29.96
N VAL A 129 -15.21 -15.31 31.12
CA VAL A 129 -16.37 -14.42 31.24
C VAL A 129 -16.24 -13.47 32.41
N GLY A 130 -16.45 -12.17 32.16
CA GLY A 130 -16.61 -11.15 33.18
C GLY A 130 -17.85 -10.27 32.99
N ASN A 131 -18.58 -10.01 34.08
CA ASN A 131 -19.79 -9.20 34.06
C ASN A 131 -19.49 -7.68 34.07
N ASN A 132 -20.54 -6.85 34.09
CA ASN A 132 -20.43 -5.38 34.00
C ASN A 132 -19.62 -4.75 35.14
N ASN A 133 -19.53 -5.42 36.30
CA ASN A 133 -18.81 -4.92 37.48
C ASN A 133 -17.40 -5.53 37.60
N THR A 134 -16.94 -6.23 36.57
CA THR A 134 -15.60 -6.82 36.52
C THR A 134 -14.66 -5.92 35.73
N ASN A 135 -13.71 -5.29 36.41
CA ASN A 135 -12.83 -4.25 35.84
C ASN A 135 -11.38 -4.46 36.26
N TYR A 136 -10.40 -3.86 35.56
CA TYR A 136 -8.98 -3.99 35.93
C TYR A 136 -8.51 -5.45 35.93
N ILE A 137 -8.88 -6.20 34.89
CA ILE A 137 -8.47 -7.60 34.74
C ILE A 137 -7.39 -7.68 33.67
N THR A 138 -6.32 -8.41 33.96
CA THR A 138 -5.20 -8.60 33.04
C THR A 138 -5.05 -10.08 32.70
N PHE A 139 -4.90 -10.40 31.42
CA PHE A 139 -4.45 -11.71 30.93
C PHE A 139 -3.12 -11.52 30.21
N ASN A 140 -2.08 -12.20 30.70
CA ASN A 140 -0.73 -12.14 30.18
C ASN A 140 -0.24 -13.53 29.77
N ASN A 141 0.14 -13.68 28.50
CA ASN A 141 0.72 -14.93 27.99
C ASN A 141 -0.15 -16.18 28.21
N CYS A 142 -1.47 -16.01 28.19
CA CYS A 142 -2.43 -17.10 28.30
C CYS A 142 -2.74 -17.69 26.91
N LEU A 143 -3.10 -18.98 26.90
CA LEU A 143 -3.65 -19.67 25.73
C LEU A 143 -5.15 -19.90 25.98
N ILE A 144 -6.01 -19.40 25.10
CA ILE A 144 -7.47 -19.59 25.16
C ILE A 144 -7.88 -20.31 23.87
N GLN A 145 -8.43 -21.52 24.00
CA GLN A 145 -8.71 -22.35 22.82
C GLN A 145 -9.92 -23.27 22.98
N SER A 146 -10.52 -23.67 21.86
CA SER A 146 -11.49 -24.77 21.85
C SER A 146 -10.83 -26.14 21.75
N ALA A 147 -9.72 -26.24 21.02
CA ALA A 147 -8.98 -27.49 20.82
C ALA A 147 -7.54 -27.22 20.39
N ASN A 148 -6.64 -28.19 20.62
CA ASN A 148 -5.24 -28.10 20.16
C ASN A 148 -5.11 -28.21 18.62
N ASN A 149 -6.08 -28.87 17.95
CA ASN A 149 -6.02 -29.10 16.52
C ASN A 149 -7.41 -29.08 15.88
N ALA A 150 -7.61 -28.19 14.91
CA ALA A 150 -8.79 -28.08 14.07
C ALA A 150 -8.51 -28.39 12.58
N SER A 151 -7.35 -28.95 12.24
CA SER A 151 -6.88 -29.12 10.85
C SER A 151 -7.77 -30.00 9.97
N THR A 152 -8.65 -30.80 10.58
CA THR A 152 -9.60 -31.68 9.89
C THR A 152 -11.06 -31.34 10.19
N TRP A 153 -11.32 -30.19 10.81
CA TRP A 153 -12.69 -29.76 11.12
C TRP A 153 -13.40 -29.36 9.84
N THR A 154 -14.50 -30.04 9.53
CA THR A 154 -15.48 -29.58 8.55
C THR A 154 -16.26 -28.38 9.09
N LYS A 155 -17.08 -27.73 8.25
CA LYS A 155 -18.01 -26.67 8.69
C LYS A 155 -18.89 -27.12 9.88
N THR A 156 -19.39 -28.35 9.84
CA THR A 156 -20.19 -28.93 10.94
C THR A 156 -19.38 -29.10 12.22
N ASP A 157 -18.12 -29.50 12.11
CA ASP A 157 -17.24 -29.67 13.26
C ASP A 157 -16.93 -28.33 13.93
N TRP A 158 -16.69 -27.28 13.14
CA TRP A 158 -16.55 -25.94 13.69
C TRP A 158 -17.76 -25.53 14.51
N TYR A 159 -19.00 -25.72 14.04
CA TYR A 159 -20.18 -25.39 14.83
C TYR A 159 -20.36 -26.24 16.10
N ASN A 160 -19.90 -27.49 16.09
CA ASN A 160 -20.09 -28.43 17.20
C ASN A 160 -18.96 -28.39 18.23
N ASN A 161 -17.75 -28.05 17.80
CA ASN A 161 -16.53 -28.21 18.61
C ASN A 161 -15.88 -26.89 18.99
N SER A 162 -16.20 -25.78 18.32
CA SER A 162 -15.70 -24.47 18.73
C SER A 162 -16.51 -23.90 19.91
N ALA A 163 -15.85 -23.05 20.68
CA ALA A 163 -16.42 -22.20 21.72
C ALA A 163 -15.98 -20.75 21.46
N SER A 164 -16.68 -19.78 22.06
CA SER A 164 -16.20 -18.39 22.07
C SER A 164 -15.06 -18.25 23.10
N GLY A 165 -14.12 -17.33 22.87
CA GLY A 165 -12.94 -17.18 23.73
C GLY A 165 -13.21 -16.37 24.98
N VAL A 166 -13.22 -15.05 24.83
CA VAL A 166 -13.30 -14.09 25.94
C VAL A 166 -14.50 -13.16 25.78
N GLN A 167 -15.21 -12.91 26.88
CA GLN A 167 -16.22 -11.86 26.96
C GLN A 167 -16.07 -11.07 28.27
N PHE A 168 -15.71 -9.78 28.17
CA PHE A 168 -15.77 -8.85 29.29
C PHE A 168 -16.77 -7.72 29.04
N ARG A 169 -17.65 -7.50 30.01
CA ARG A 169 -18.62 -6.40 29.95
C ARG A 169 -18.19 -5.16 30.73
N GLY A 170 -17.34 -5.31 31.76
CA GLY A 170 -16.70 -4.18 32.43
C GLY A 170 -15.44 -3.70 31.69
N GLY A 171 -14.93 -2.53 32.07
CA GLY A 171 -13.81 -1.86 31.41
C GLY A 171 -12.47 -2.04 32.09
N ASN A 172 -11.43 -1.34 31.61
CA ASN A 172 -10.06 -1.46 32.08
C ASN A 172 -9.55 -2.91 31.97
N ILE A 173 -9.81 -3.55 30.84
CA ILE A 173 -9.35 -4.91 30.57
C ILE A 173 -8.01 -4.82 29.83
N THR A 174 -7.03 -5.64 30.22
CA THR A 174 -5.75 -5.76 29.51
C THR A 174 -5.56 -7.18 29.02
N LEU A 175 -5.50 -7.37 27.70
CA LEU A 175 -5.16 -8.64 27.05
C LEU A 175 -3.81 -8.46 26.36
N ASN A 176 -2.75 -9.00 26.94
CA ASN A 176 -1.39 -8.82 26.44
C ASN A 176 -0.68 -10.15 26.17
N ASN A 177 -0.12 -10.30 24.96
CA ASN A 177 0.66 -11.45 24.54
C ASN A 177 -0.08 -12.81 24.65
N ASN A 178 -1.41 -12.83 24.46
CA ASN A 178 -2.19 -14.06 24.53
C ASN A 178 -2.36 -14.71 23.15
N THR A 179 -2.66 -16.01 23.15
CA THR A 179 -3.05 -16.76 21.96
C THR A 179 -4.51 -17.20 22.07
N PHE A 180 -5.31 -16.86 21.06
CA PHE A 180 -6.70 -17.24 20.88
C PHE A 180 -6.77 -18.21 19.69
N LEU A 181 -7.09 -19.47 19.94
CA LEU A 181 -6.87 -20.54 18.96
C LEU A 181 -8.11 -21.43 18.75
N ASN A 182 -8.49 -21.62 17.49
CA ASN A 182 -9.60 -22.50 17.08
C ASN A 182 -10.92 -22.12 17.78
N LEU A 183 -11.33 -20.85 17.73
CA LEU A 183 -12.50 -20.31 18.44
C LEU A 183 -13.65 -19.98 17.48
N TYR A 184 -14.86 -19.77 17.99
CA TYR A 184 -15.94 -19.20 17.17
C TYR A 184 -15.79 -17.68 17.13
N HIS A 185 -16.33 -16.96 18.12
CA HIS A 185 -15.97 -15.57 18.40
C HIS A 185 -14.75 -15.53 19.32
N ALA A 186 -13.66 -14.91 18.92
CA ALA A 186 -12.43 -14.97 19.73
C ALA A 186 -12.50 -14.04 20.95
N VAL A 187 -12.80 -12.75 20.77
CA VAL A 187 -12.75 -11.75 21.85
C VAL A 187 -13.89 -10.74 21.74
N GLU A 188 -14.60 -10.51 22.85
CA GLU A 188 -15.61 -9.45 23.00
C GLU A 188 -15.32 -8.58 24.23
N LEU A 189 -15.14 -7.27 23.99
CA LEU A 189 -14.74 -6.28 24.99
C LEU A 189 -15.71 -5.10 24.95
N ARG A 190 -16.65 -5.07 25.90
CA ARG A 190 -17.72 -4.04 25.92
C ARG A 190 -17.39 -2.81 26.74
N GLY A 191 -16.54 -2.94 27.75
CA GLY A 191 -16.20 -1.83 28.63
C GLY A 191 -15.08 -0.95 28.09
N ASP A 192 -15.13 0.32 28.47
CA ASP A 192 -14.15 1.34 28.07
C ASP A 192 -12.74 1.08 28.63
N ASN A 193 -11.75 1.76 28.05
CA ASN A 193 -10.35 1.77 28.50
C ASN A 193 -9.68 0.40 28.40
N THR A 194 -10.00 -0.37 27.36
CA THR A 194 -9.41 -1.68 27.14
C THR A 194 -8.09 -1.56 26.37
N LEU A 195 -7.10 -2.37 26.73
CA LEU A 195 -5.84 -2.51 26.00
C LEU A 195 -5.68 -3.97 25.53
N MET A 196 -5.68 -4.18 24.23
CA MET A 196 -5.41 -5.47 23.61
C MET A 196 -4.15 -5.36 22.75
N GLN A 197 -3.04 -5.93 23.22
CA GLN A 197 -1.76 -5.79 22.53
C GLN A 197 -0.95 -7.08 22.39
N ASN A 198 -0.22 -7.21 21.28
CA ASN A 198 0.69 -8.33 21.00
C ASN A 198 0.00 -9.71 21.00
N ASN A 199 -1.31 -9.78 20.76
CA ASN A 199 -2.03 -11.06 20.78
C ASN A 199 -2.06 -11.72 19.40
N LEU A 200 -2.15 -13.04 19.39
CA LEU A 200 -2.43 -13.85 18.20
C LEU A 200 -3.86 -14.39 18.28
N ILE A 201 -4.68 -14.07 17.28
CA ILE A 201 -5.94 -14.76 16.99
C ILE A 201 -5.70 -15.60 15.74
N GLU A 202 -5.78 -16.92 15.89
CA GLU A 202 -5.51 -17.88 14.82
C GLU A 202 -6.62 -18.91 14.75
N ASN A 203 -7.16 -19.10 13.54
CA ASN A 203 -8.26 -20.03 13.25
C ASN A 203 -9.52 -19.68 14.05
N PHE A 204 -10.42 -18.94 13.44
CA PHE A 204 -11.70 -18.57 14.04
C PHE A 204 -12.83 -18.68 13.02
N ALA A 205 -14.09 -18.81 13.44
CA ALA A 205 -15.22 -19.03 12.53
C ALA A 205 -16.43 -18.11 12.77
N GLY A 206 -16.17 -16.99 13.42
CA GLY A 206 -17.09 -15.88 13.67
C GLY A 206 -16.29 -14.58 13.64
N ASP A 207 -16.61 -13.63 14.50
CA ASP A 207 -15.80 -12.42 14.66
C ASP A 207 -14.53 -12.67 15.50
N ALA A 208 -13.39 -12.14 15.06
CA ALA A 208 -12.15 -12.18 15.84
C ALA A 208 -12.22 -11.21 17.03
N ILE A 209 -12.56 -9.94 16.80
CA ILE A 209 -12.67 -8.94 17.87
C ILE A 209 -13.99 -8.18 17.74
N ARG A 210 -14.79 -8.19 18.81
CA ARG A 210 -15.89 -7.25 19.05
C ARG A 210 -15.44 -6.19 20.04
N GLY A 211 -14.97 -5.06 19.53
CA GLY A 211 -14.42 -3.95 20.31
C GLY A 211 -15.43 -2.83 20.53
N LEU A 212 -16.23 -2.92 21.60
CA LEU A 212 -17.41 -2.06 21.79
C LEU A 212 -17.19 -0.91 22.80
N GLY A 213 -16.08 -0.94 23.56
CA GLY A 213 -15.75 0.08 24.55
C GLY A 213 -14.93 1.26 24.00
N SER A 214 -15.25 2.47 24.44
CA SER A 214 -14.53 3.71 24.09
C SER A 214 -13.16 3.80 24.78
N ASN A 215 -12.29 4.69 24.28
CA ASN A 215 -10.93 4.92 24.81
C ASN A 215 -10.09 3.63 24.84
N SER A 216 -10.33 2.72 23.91
CA SER A 216 -9.69 1.41 23.85
C SER A 216 -8.59 1.38 22.79
N THR A 217 -7.53 0.62 23.05
CA THR A 217 -6.39 0.45 22.16
C THR A 217 -6.23 -1.02 21.77
N TYR A 218 -6.11 -1.26 20.48
CA TYR A 218 -5.86 -2.56 19.86
C TYR A 218 -4.61 -2.43 19.00
N GLU A 219 -3.47 -2.92 19.49
CA GLU A 219 -2.19 -2.73 18.80
C GLU A 219 -1.30 -3.96 18.71
N HIS A 220 -0.53 -4.08 17.63
CA HIS A 220 0.41 -5.19 17.44
C HIS A 220 -0.25 -6.58 17.49
N ASN A 221 -1.54 -6.69 17.19
CA ASN A 221 -2.22 -7.99 17.15
C ASN A 221 -2.12 -8.61 15.75
N ILE A 222 -2.06 -9.94 15.71
CA ILE A 222 -2.12 -10.74 14.48
C ILE A 222 -3.46 -11.47 14.48
N ILE A 223 -4.24 -11.30 13.42
CA ILE A 223 -5.53 -11.96 13.21
C ILE A 223 -5.45 -12.71 11.89
N LYS A 224 -5.59 -14.03 11.93
CA LYS A 224 -5.50 -14.83 10.71
C LYS A 224 -6.34 -16.10 10.69
N ASN A 225 -6.65 -16.52 9.46
CA ASN A 225 -7.38 -17.74 9.13
C ASN A 225 -8.83 -17.72 9.64
N CYS A 226 -9.70 -17.00 8.92
CA CYS A 226 -11.14 -17.05 9.12
C CYS A 226 -11.71 -18.28 8.41
N PHE A 227 -12.40 -19.12 9.17
CA PHE A 227 -13.01 -20.35 8.71
C PHE A 227 -14.51 -20.19 8.55
N ILE A 228 -15.05 -20.95 7.59
CA ILE A 228 -16.47 -21.05 7.23
C ILE A 228 -16.99 -19.79 6.53
N GLU A 229 -17.53 -19.99 5.33
CA GLU A 229 -18.43 -19.02 4.72
C GLU A 229 -19.88 -19.35 5.10
N ASP A 230 -20.51 -18.49 5.91
CA ASP A 230 -21.94 -18.53 6.20
C ASP A 230 -22.52 -17.16 6.54
N TYR A 231 -22.42 -16.23 5.58
CA TYR A 231 -22.91 -14.86 5.71
C TYR A 231 -24.36 -14.73 6.21
N ALA A 232 -25.22 -15.72 5.94
CA ALA A 232 -26.61 -15.74 6.39
C ALA A 232 -26.77 -16.01 7.90
N ILE A 233 -25.75 -16.59 8.54
CA ILE A 233 -25.72 -16.89 9.97
C ILE A 233 -24.92 -15.84 10.74
N ASN A 234 -23.71 -15.52 10.27
CA ASN A 234 -22.86 -14.49 10.86
C ASN A 234 -22.12 -13.75 9.76
N HIS A 235 -21.98 -12.44 9.93
CA HIS A 235 -21.12 -11.62 9.11
C HIS A 235 -19.78 -11.59 9.83
N ASP A 236 -18.84 -12.43 9.40
CA ASP A 236 -17.58 -12.59 10.12
C ASP A 236 -16.69 -11.34 9.98
N ASP A 237 -16.16 -10.86 11.10
CA ASP A 237 -15.40 -9.62 11.18
C ASP A 237 -14.04 -9.81 11.87
N ALA A 238 -12.96 -9.26 11.31
CA ALA A 238 -11.68 -9.22 12.00
C ALA A 238 -11.74 -8.24 13.20
N PHE A 239 -12.37 -7.10 13.01
CA PHE A 239 -12.68 -6.13 14.06
C PHE A 239 -14.06 -5.50 13.80
N GLN A 240 -15.01 -5.82 14.66
CA GLN A 240 -16.35 -5.28 14.63
C GLN A 240 -16.60 -4.33 15.80
N ALA A 241 -17.25 -3.22 15.50
CA ALA A 241 -17.90 -2.40 16.50
C ALA A 241 -19.34 -2.08 16.10
N TYR A 242 -20.21 -1.96 17.09
CA TYR A 242 -21.61 -1.60 16.90
C TYR A 242 -22.20 -1.05 18.20
N LYS A 243 -23.28 -0.29 18.08
CA LYS A 243 -23.98 0.30 19.21
C LYS A 243 -24.79 -0.77 19.93
N LEU A 244 -24.57 -0.94 21.23
CA LEU A 244 -25.50 -1.67 22.08
C LEU A 244 -26.67 -0.77 22.50
N SER A 245 -27.79 -1.39 22.90
CA SER A 245 -28.94 -0.65 23.41
C SER A 245 -28.56 0.16 24.66
N GLY A 246 -28.73 1.48 24.59
CA GLY A 246 -28.37 2.41 25.68
C GLY A 246 -26.97 3.03 25.57
N ASP A 247 -26.13 2.59 24.63
CA ASP A 247 -24.77 3.10 24.47
C ASP A 247 -24.71 4.40 23.66
N HIS A 248 -23.62 5.13 23.90
CA HIS A 248 -23.24 6.35 23.18
C HIS A 248 -22.40 6.01 21.93
N ILE A 249 -21.93 7.05 21.24
CA ILE A 249 -20.97 6.95 20.13
C ILE A 249 -19.67 6.30 20.65
N ILE A 250 -19.15 5.29 19.95
CA ILE A 250 -17.89 4.64 20.33
C ILE A 250 -16.76 5.59 19.95
N SER A 251 -16.04 6.08 20.95
CA SER A 251 -15.11 7.20 20.79
C SER A 251 -13.67 6.81 21.14
N ASN A 252 -12.69 7.47 20.51
CA ASN A 252 -11.27 7.40 20.84
C ASN A 252 -10.70 5.97 20.80
N VAL A 253 -11.09 5.16 19.80
CA VAL A 253 -10.48 3.85 19.56
C VAL A 253 -9.17 4.03 18.80
N ILE A 254 -8.11 3.39 19.28
CA ILE A 254 -6.83 3.31 18.58
C ILE A 254 -6.66 1.89 18.07
N PHE A 255 -6.55 1.73 16.75
CA PHE A 255 -6.34 0.44 16.08
C PHE A 255 -5.08 0.55 15.20
N ARG A 256 -3.95 0.03 15.66
CA ARG A 256 -2.66 0.27 14.97
C ARG A 256 -1.67 -0.88 14.99
N TYR A 257 -0.80 -0.93 13.99
CA TYR A 257 0.24 -1.96 13.88
C TYR A 257 -0.31 -3.40 13.88
N ASN A 258 -1.56 -3.62 13.50
CA ASN A 258 -2.15 -4.95 13.43
C ASN A 258 -1.91 -5.59 12.05
N LYS A 259 -1.79 -6.91 12.02
CA LYS A 259 -1.72 -7.72 10.80
C LYS A 259 -2.99 -8.57 10.70
N ILE A 260 -3.84 -8.30 9.72
CA ILE A 260 -5.07 -9.04 9.43
C ILE A 260 -4.88 -9.75 8.09
N ASN A 261 -5.01 -11.07 8.09
CA ASN A 261 -5.01 -11.87 6.88
C ASN A 261 -6.17 -12.87 6.91
N ILE A 262 -7.10 -12.75 5.96
CA ILE A 262 -8.24 -13.66 5.85
C ILE A 262 -7.83 -15.13 5.90
N PHE A 263 -6.75 -15.51 5.21
CA PHE A 263 -6.21 -16.85 5.27
C PHE A 263 -4.76 -16.90 4.78
N GLU A 264 -3.88 -17.46 5.61
CA GLU A 264 -2.48 -17.69 5.29
C GLU A 264 -2.28 -19.16 4.90
N ASN A 265 -1.74 -19.42 3.70
CA ASN A 265 -1.32 -20.76 3.25
C ASN A 265 -2.35 -21.88 3.51
N PRO A 266 -3.58 -21.78 2.97
CA PRO A 266 -4.64 -22.77 3.23
C PRO A 266 -4.20 -24.18 2.82
N SER A 267 -4.43 -25.16 3.70
CA SER A 267 -4.17 -26.56 3.37
C SER A 267 -5.10 -27.07 2.26
N GLN A 268 -4.70 -28.13 1.56
CA GLN A 268 -5.57 -28.76 0.55
C GLN A 268 -6.93 -29.17 1.13
N PHE A 269 -6.97 -29.62 2.38
CA PHE A 269 -8.23 -29.96 3.05
C PHE A 269 -9.16 -28.74 3.19
N VAL A 270 -8.61 -27.58 3.55
CA VAL A 270 -9.37 -26.32 3.65
C VAL A 270 -9.95 -25.92 2.31
N ILE A 271 -9.14 -26.01 1.25
CA ILE A 271 -9.54 -25.69 -0.13
C ILE A 271 -10.63 -26.66 -0.61
N ASP A 272 -10.39 -27.97 -0.51
CA ASP A 272 -11.31 -29.01 -1.01
C ASP A 272 -12.69 -28.99 -0.33
N ASN A 273 -12.77 -28.43 0.89
CA ASN A 273 -14.00 -28.34 1.66
C ASN A 273 -14.60 -26.92 1.71
N ASN A 274 -14.08 -25.97 0.93
CA ASN A 274 -14.53 -24.57 0.90
C ASN A 274 -14.64 -23.96 2.31
N LEU A 275 -13.59 -24.10 3.10
CA LEU A 275 -13.59 -23.70 4.51
C LEU A 275 -13.03 -22.30 4.75
N ILE A 276 -12.59 -21.57 3.73
CA ILE A 276 -12.18 -20.17 3.89
C ILE A 276 -13.45 -19.33 4.06
N GLY A 277 -13.53 -18.54 5.13
CA GLY A 277 -14.59 -17.55 5.32
C GLY A 277 -14.30 -16.32 4.47
N ASP A 278 -14.58 -16.41 3.17
CA ASP A 278 -14.17 -15.44 2.16
C ASP A 278 -14.90 -14.09 2.29
N SER A 279 -16.09 -14.07 2.91
CA SER A 279 -16.81 -12.83 3.22
C SER A 279 -16.31 -12.10 4.48
N MET A 280 -15.22 -12.54 5.11
CA MET A 280 -14.72 -11.87 6.31
C MET A 280 -14.40 -10.39 6.04
N GLN A 281 -15.12 -9.53 6.75
CA GLN A 281 -14.92 -8.09 6.77
C GLN A 281 -13.75 -7.77 7.70
N ALA A 282 -13.00 -6.71 7.43
CA ALA A 282 -11.83 -6.38 8.22
C ALA A 282 -12.17 -5.45 9.40
N VAL A 283 -12.06 -4.14 9.25
CA VAL A 283 -12.35 -3.19 10.35
C VAL A 283 -13.65 -2.44 10.06
N ILE A 284 -14.68 -2.64 10.88
CA ILE A 284 -16.01 -2.11 10.59
C ILE A 284 -16.78 -1.57 11.79
N ILE A 285 -17.59 -0.53 11.53
CA ILE A 285 -18.67 -0.07 12.42
C ILE A 285 -19.94 0.30 11.65
N THR A 286 -20.73 -0.71 11.25
CA THR A 286 -21.96 -0.52 10.43
C THR A 286 -23.19 -0.15 11.22
N ASP A 287 -23.31 -0.63 12.47
CA ASP A 287 -24.43 -0.38 13.37
C ASP A 287 -24.05 0.58 14.50
N GLY A 288 -23.21 1.57 14.18
CA GLY A 288 -22.65 2.53 15.14
C GLY A 288 -22.15 3.81 14.48
N SER A 289 -21.44 4.62 15.26
CA SER A 289 -20.69 5.75 14.72
C SER A 289 -19.30 5.84 15.36
N ALA A 290 -18.30 6.20 14.57
CA ALA A 290 -16.93 6.41 15.02
C ALA A 290 -16.67 7.89 15.36
N GLU A 291 -16.07 8.16 16.53
CA GLU A 291 -15.63 9.50 16.92
C GLU A 291 -14.16 9.47 17.35
N GLY A 292 -13.30 10.24 16.70
CA GLY A 292 -11.91 10.37 17.13
C GLY A 292 -11.10 9.07 17.02
N TRP A 293 -11.48 8.14 16.14
CA TRP A 293 -10.75 6.89 15.95
C TRP A 293 -9.41 7.15 15.25
N ILE A 294 -8.38 6.40 15.62
CA ILE A 294 -7.07 6.40 14.97
C ILE A 294 -6.83 4.98 14.44
N ILE A 295 -6.81 4.82 13.12
CA ILE A 295 -6.54 3.57 12.42
C ILE A 295 -5.25 3.76 11.62
N GLU A 296 -4.11 3.28 12.13
CA GLU A 296 -2.82 3.55 11.51
C GLU A 296 -1.83 2.38 11.46
N ASN A 297 -1.01 2.29 10.42
CA ASN A 297 0.02 1.24 10.26
C ASN A 297 -0.51 -0.19 10.31
N ASN A 298 -1.73 -0.46 9.85
CA ASN A 298 -2.25 -1.82 9.78
C ASN A 298 -2.02 -2.43 8.39
N LEU A 299 -1.71 -3.73 8.35
CA LEU A 299 -1.80 -4.54 7.14
C LEU A 299 -3.13 -5.29 7.17
N ILE A 300 -3.97 -5.07 6.17
CA ILE A 300 -5.30 -5.66 6.05
C ILE A 300 -5.41 -6.35 4.70
N ILE A 301 -5.58 -7.66 4.75
CA ILE A 301 -5.66 -8.55 3.58
C ILE A 301 -6.96 -9.36 3.69
N ASN A 302 -7.96 -9.03 2.88
CA ASN A 302 -9.25 -9.73 2.86
C ASN A 302 -9.85 -9.83 1.45
N ASN A 303 -11.03 -10.44 1.32
CA ASN A 303 -11.77 -10.54 0.06
C ASN A 303 -13.19 -9.97 0.22
N HIS A 304 -13.30 -8.76 0.77
CA HIS A 304 -14.59 -8.10 0.97
C HIS A 304 -14.45 -6.59 0.86
N TYR A 305 -15.50 -5.91 0.38
CA TYR A 305 -15.60 -4.45 0.28
C TYR A 305 -15.24 -3.67 1.55
N HIS A 306 -15.38 -4.31 2.71
CA HIS A 306 -15.18 -3.69 4.01
C HIS A 306 -13.76 -3.97 4.49
N GLY A 307 -12.78 -3.29 3.89
CA GLY A 307 -11.40 -3.30 4.36
C GLY A 307 -11.28 -2.45 5.63
N ILE A 308 -11.60 -1.16 5.50
CA ILE A 308 -11.86 -0.26 6.63
C ILE A 308 -13.18 0.46 6.33
N SER A 309 -14.18 0.33 7.20
CA SER A 309 -15.52 0.89 6.96
C SER A 309 -16.06 1.58 8.20
N LEU A 310 -16.05 2.91 8.19
CA LEU A 310 -16.51 3.74 9.31
C LEU A 310 -17.79 4.52 8.97
N TYR A 311 -18.90 4.19 9.62
CA TYR A 311 -20.14 4.95 9.48
C TYR A 311 -20.23 6.09 10.47
N GLY A 312 -20.85 7.19 10.05
CA GLY A 312 -21.01 8.43 10.81
C GLY A 312 -19.69 8.91 11.41
N ALA A 313 -18.56 8.71 10.72
CA ALA A 313 -17.23 8.94 11.26
C ALA A 313 -16.95 10.44 11.39
N GLN A 314 -16.53 10.90 12.56
CA GLN A 314 -16.07 12.28 12.72
C GLN A 314 -14.74 12.34 13.46
N ASN A 315 -13.90 13.29 13.06
CA ASN A 315 -12.58 13.53 13.66
C ASN A 315 -11.67 12.28 13.65
N CYS A 316 -11.90 11.32 12.75
CA CYS A 316 -11.13 10.09 12.67
C CYS A 316 -9.90 10.26 11.77
N ARG A 317 -8.85 9.48 12.03
CA ARG A 317 -7.64 9.43 11.21
C ARG A 317 -7.39 8.00 10.74
N ILE A 318 -7.39 7.81 9.43
CA ILE A 318 -7.04 6.56 8.74
C ILE A 318 -5.74 6.83 7.99
N GLN A 319 -4.61 6.36 8.52
CA GLN A 319 -3.30 6.76 8.00
C GLN A 319 -2.30 5.61 7.88
N ASN A 320 -1.51 5.57 6.80
CA ASN A 320 -0.42 4.59 6.65
C ASN A 320 -0.88 3.12 6.76
N ASN A 321 -2.11 2.80 6.32
CA ASN A 321 -2.57 1.41 6.26
C ASN A 321 -2.30 0.83 4.86
N THR A 322 -2.03 -0.46 4.77
CA THR A 322 -2.08 -1.23 3.52
C THR A 322 -3.33 -2.10 3.54
N VAL A 323 -4.30 -1.80 2.66
CA VAL A 323 -5.61 -2.45 2.60
C VAL A 323 -5.82 -3.05 1.21
N VAL A 324 -5.60 -4.34 1.07
CA VAL A 324 -5.47 -5.01 -0.23
C VAL A 324 -6.27 -6.31 -0.29
N GLN A 325 -6.62 -6.74 -1.50
CA GLN A 325 -7.23 -8.04 -1.70
C GLN A 325 -6.25 -9.15 -1.33
N SER A 326 -6.76 -10.28 -0.85
CA SER A 326 -5.93 -11.47 -0.66
C SER A 326 -5.45 -12.05 -2.00
N PRO A 327 -4.17 -12.45 -2.14
CA PRO A 327 -3.65 -13.08 -3.36
C PRO A 327 -4.30 -14.42 -3.69
N LEU A 328 -5.14 -14.96 -2.81
CA LEU A 328 -5.99 -16.13 -3.07
C LEU A 328 -7.10 -15.84 -4.08
N TYR A 329 -7.40 -14.57 -4.36
CA TYR A 329 -8.49 -14.13 -5.20
C TYR A 329 -7.98 -13.19 -6.29
N THR A 330 -8.64 -13.21 -7.44
CA THR A 330 -8.35 -12.32 -8.58
C THR A 330 -9.60 -11.66 -9.11
N ASP A 331 -10.72 -11.75 -8.39
CA ASP A 331 -11.98 -11.16 -8.81
C ASP A 331 -11.97 -9.65 -8.56
N THR A 332 -12.72 -8.91 -9.38
CA THR A 332 -12.86 -7.46 -9.28
C THR A 332 -14.11 -7.05 -8.51
N ASP A 333 -14.87 -8.03 -8.00
CA ASP A 333 -16.17 -7.78 -7.41
C ASP A 333 -16.03 -7.52 -5.90
N GLN A 334 -15.17 -8.21 -5.15
CA GLN A 334 -15.06 -8.06 -3.69
C GLN A 334 -13.80 -7.31 -3.22
N ILE A 335 -13.50 -6.19 -3.87
CA ILE A 335 -12.28 -5.43 -3.61
C ILE A 335 -12.34 -4.67 -2.27
N PRO A 336 -11.35 -4.84 -1.36
CA PRO A 336 -11.27 -4.10 -0.12
C PRO A 336 -11.15 -2.60 -0.30
N ARG A 337 -11.93 -1.86 0.48
CA ARG A 337 -12.01 -0.40 0.39
C ARG A 337 -11.68 0.27 1.71
N ILE A 338 -11.19 1.50 1.63
CA ILE A 338 -11.34 2.48 2.72
C ILE A 338 -12.64 3.25 2.46
N PHE A 339 -13.64 2.97 3.27
CA PHE A 339 -15.00 3.49 3.14
C PHE A 339 -15.39 4.28 4.38
N ILE A 340 -15.86 5.50 4.18
CA ILE A 340 -16.45 6.35 5.21
C ILE A 340 -17.76 6.87 4.67
N ASP A 341 -18.83 6.77 5.43
CA ASP A 341 -20.15 7.24 5.02
C ASP A 341 -20.93 7.80 6.21
N ASP A 342 -22.02 8.51 5.91
CA ASP A 342 -22.99 8.92 6.91
C ASP A 342 -23.62 7.68 7.55
N GLN A 343 -23.96 7.78 8.83
CA GLN A 343 -24.83 6.81 9.48
C GLN A 343 -26.28 7.26 9.27
N ASP A 344 -27.10 6.42 8.65
CA ASP A 344 -28.49 6.71 8.30
C ASP A 344 -29.49 5.71 8.93
N LYS A 345 -29.01 4.70 9.66
CA LYS A 345 -29.87 3.72 10.33
C LYS A 345 -30.69 4.37 11.44
N THR A 346 -31.93 3.88 11.59
CA THR A 346 -32.94 4.42 12.51
C THR A 346 -32.38 4.52 13.93
N GLY A 347 -32.28 5.75 14.45
CA GLY A 347 -31.79 6.02 15.81
C GLY A 347 -30.31 6.42 15.93
N GLN A 348 -29.58 6.56 14.81
CA GLN A 348 -28.19 7.04 14.79
C GLN A 348 -27.83 7.94 13.60
N ILE A 349 -28.76 8.79 13.13
CA ILE A 349 -28.47 9.70 12.00
C ILE A 349 -27.28 10.61 12.35
N ARG A 350 -26.15 10.42 11.66
CA ARG A 350 -24.91 11.16 11.91
C ARG A 350 -24.08 11.28 10.65
N ALA A 351 -23.82 12.52 10.23
CA ALA A 351 -22.96 12.79 9.09
C ALA A 351 -21.49 12.48 9.39
N ASN A 352 -20.74 12.08 8.38
CA ASN A 352 -19.29 12.03 8.44
C ASN A 352 -18.68 13.43 8.23
N MET A 353 -17.60 13.78 8.93
CA MET A 353 -16.90 15.08 8.77
C MET A 353 -15.54 15.14 9.49
N ASN A 354 -14.68 16.06 9.04
CA ASN A 354 -13.37 16.36 9.63
C ASN A 354 -12.48 15.12 9.79
N ASN A 355 -12.58 14.16 8.86
CA ASN A 355 -11.74 12.97 8.89
C ASN A 355 -10.42 13.22 8.14
N ILE A 356 -9.40 12.42 8.44
CA ILE A 356 -8.11 12.44 7.75
C ILE A 356 -7.88 11.07 7.13
N ILE A 357 -7.74 11.01 5.81
CA ILE A 357 -7.38 9.82 5.04
C ILE A 357 -6.04 10.12 4.36
N ARG A 358 -4.94 9.54 4.83
CA ARG A 358 -3.59 9.93 4.39
C ARG A 358 -2.62 8.75 4.27
N ASN A 359 -1.68 8.79 3.31
CA ASN A 359 -0.56 7.84 3.22
C ASN A 359 -0.98 6.37 3.18
N ASN A 360 -2.23 6.04 2.85
CA ASN A 360 -2.66 4.65 2.77
C ASN A 360 -2.28 4.09 1.39
N ILE A 361 -2.04 2.79 1.32
CA ILE A 361 -2.14 2.02 0.08
C ILE A 361 -3.46 1.26 0.16
N CYS A 362 -4.35 1.44 -0.81
CA CYS A 362 -5.59 0.69 -0.85
C CYS A 362 -5.92 0.22 -2.26
N ALA A 363 -6.59 -0.92 -2.35
CA ALA A 363 -7.14 -1.40 -3.61
C ALA A 363 -8.25 -0.47 -4.13
N GLN A 364 -9.03 0.17 -3.26
CA GLN A 364 -10.08 1.11 -3.67
C GLN A 364 -10.43 2.16 -2.60
N TYR A 365 -10.66 3.40 -3.04
CA TYR A 365 -11.21 4.48 -2.21
C TYR A 365 -12.64 4.85 -2.60
N THR A 366 -13.35 5.56 -1.72
CA THR A 366 -14.68 6.09 -2.00
C THR A 366 -14.75 7.61 -1.76
N PRO A 367 -13.95 8.43 -2.47
CA PRO A 367 -13.86 9.86 -2.22
C PRO A 367 -15.20 10.60 -2.36
N TRP A 368 -16.15 10.05 -3.13
CA TRP A 368 -17.50 10.59 -3.29
C TRP A 368 -18.40 10.44 -2.04
N THR A 369 -18.02 9.64 -1.04
CA THR A 369 -18.75 9.53 0.24
C THR A 369 -18.09 10.32 1.37
N TYR A 370 -16.86 10.80 1.17
CA TYR A 370 -16.15 11.58 2.16
C TYR A 370 -16.70 13.02 2.16
N ASP A 371 -17.03 13.53 3.33
CA ASP A 371 -17.46 14.92 3.48
C ASP A 371 -16.35 15.92 3.09
N ALA A 372 -16.75 17.08 2.59
CA ALA A 372 -15.88 18.13 2.06
C ALA A 372 -14.93 18.77 3.11
N THR A 373 -15.17 18.56 4.41
CA THR A 373 -14.26 19.02 5.47
C THR A 373 -13.15 18.00 5.78
N SER A 374 -13.23 16.80 5.22
CA SER A 374 -12.22 15.76 5.39
C SER A 374 -10.99 16.04 4.53
N VAL A 375 -9.81 15.70 5.05
CA VAL A 375 -8.53 15.79 4.33
C VAL A 375 -8.23 14.44 3.69
N VAL A 376 -8.02 14.44 2.38
CA VAL A 376 -7.65 13.25 1.58
C VAL A 376 -6.37 13.59 0.82
N GLU A 377 -5.24 13.00 1.20
CA GLU A 377 -3.95 13.33 0.58
C GLU A 377 -2.97 12.17 0.61
N ASN A 378 -2.05 12.12 -0.36
CA ASN A 378 -0.97 11.15 -0.42
C ASN A 378 -1.42 9.68 -0.24
N ASN A 379 -2.60 9.31 -0.76
CA ASN A 379 -3.05 7.92 -0.78
C ASN A 379 -2.72 7.28 -2.13
N ILE A 380 -2.27 6.03 -2.12
CA ILE A 380 -2.00 5.22 -3.30
C ILE A 380 -3.20 4.31 -3.56
N ASP A 381 -3.86 4.54 -4.69
CA ASP A 381 -4.85 3.63 -5.26
C ASP A 381 -4.13 2.65 -6.20
N ILE A 382 -4.20 1.35 -5.91
CA ILE A 382 -3.56 0.30 -6.72
C ILE A 382 -4.30 0.09 -8.06
N ASN A 383 -5.46 0.74 -8.27
CA ASN A 383 -6.37 0.52 -9.38
C ASN A 383 -6.88 -0.93 -9.40
N GLN A 384 -8.01 -1.13 -8.72
CA GLN A 384 -8.70 -2.39 -8.51
C GLN A 384 -9.10 -3.16 -9.77
N ASN A 385 -9.12 -2.51 -10.94
CA ASN A 385 -9.55 -3.15 -12.18
C ASN A 385 -8.46 -4.04 -12.79
N ASP A 386 -7.23 -3.99 -12.28
CA ASP A 386 -6.12 -4.81 -12.77
C ASP A 386 -5.33 -5.44 -11.61
N PHE A 387 -5.56 -6.73 -11.40
CA PHE A 387 -4.84 -7.55 -10.42
C PHE A 387 -3.32 -7.56 -10.62
N ALA A 388 -2.81 -7.30 -11.83
CA ALA A 388 -1.36 -7.23 -12.05
C ALA A 388 -0.70 -6.06 -11.30
N ASN A 389 -1.46 -5.01 -10.98
CA ASN A 389 -0.92 -3.81 -10.35
C ASN A 389 -0.36 -4.04 -8.94
N TYR A 390 -0.84 -5.04 -8.19
CA TYR A 390 -0.28 -5.35 -6.87
C TYR A 390 1.24 -5.61 -6.93
N SER A 391 1.72 -6.23 -8.01
CA SER A 391 3.16 -6.49 -8.23
C SER A 391 3.98 -5.22 -8.48
N ASN A 392 3.33 -4.08 -8.75
CA ASN A 392 3.99 -2.77 -8.87
C ASN A 392 4.32 -2.13 -7.52
N HIS A 393 3.73 -2.61 -6.43
CA HIS A 393 3.96 -2.05 -5.10
C HIS A 393 4.78 -2.96 -4.20
N PHE A 394 4.52 -4.27 -4.27
CA PHE A 394 5.01 -5.22 -3.28
C PHE A 394 6.13 -6.13 -3.81
N LEU A 395 6.97 -6.60 -2.89
CA LEU A 395 8.12 -7.46 -3.18
C LEU A 395 7.68 -8.83 -3.72
N ASP A 396 6.71 -9.47 -3.07
CA ASP A 396 6.13 -10.74 -3.51
C ASP A 396 4.68 -10.91 -3.02
N TYR A 397 3.78 -10.13 -3.64
CA TYR A 397 2.35 -10.16 -3.35
C TYR A 397 1.76 -11.58 -3.41
N SER A 398 2.20 -12.40 -4.39
CA SER A 398 1.68 -13.74 -4.61
C SER A 398 1.94 -14.69 -3.44
N ASN A 399 3.01 -14.46 -2.69
CA ASN A 399 3.41 -15.26 -1.52
C ASN A 399 3.17 -14.51 -0.20
N ASN A 400 2.26 -13.54 -0.17
CA ASN A 400 1.92 -12.73 1.01
C ASN A 400 3.08 -11.86 1.55
N ASP A 401 4.03 -11.46 0.71
CA ASP A 401 5.04 -10.47 1.05
C ASP A 401 4.63 -9.09 0.53
N PHE A 402 4.11 -8.27 1.45
CA PHE A 402 3.59 -6.93 1.20
C PHE A 402 4.60 -5.82 1.52
N HIS A 403 5.87 -6.15 1.76
CA HIS A 403 6.90 -5.11 1.84
C HIS A 403 7.05 -4.41 0.49
N LEU A 404 7.42 -3.14 0.52
CA LEU A 404 7.59 -2.36 -0.70
C LEU A 404 8.82 -2.85 -1.46
N LYS A 405 8.70 -2.98 -2.78
CA LYS A 405 9.88 -3.09 -3.64
C LYS A 405 10.52 -1.71 -3.83
N ALA A 406 11.82 -1.68 -4.12
CA ALA A 406 12.56 -0.42 -4.29
C ALA A 406 11.95 0.53 -5.34
N SER A 407 11.37 -0.03 -6.41
CA SER A 407 10.74 0.73 -7.49
C SER A 407 9.26 1.05 -7.23
N SER A 408 8.75 0.81 -6.02
CA SER A 408 7.35 1.02 -5.70
C SER A 408 7.02 2.51 -5.72
N PRO A 409 5.92 2.94 -6.35
CA PRO A 409 5.49 4.35 -6.32
C PRO A 409 5.06 4.80 -4.92
N SER A 410 5.02 3.89 -3.95
CA SER A 410 4.72 4.20 -2.55
C SER A 410 5.95 4.68 -1.76
N VAL A 411 7.16 4.45 -2.27
CA VAL A 411 8.40 4.89 -1.62
C VAL A 411 8.57 6.40 -1.76
N ASP A 412 8.92 7.08 -0.66
CA ASP A 412 9.09 8.54 -0.56
C ASP A 412 7.87 9.35 -1.06
N PHE A 413 6.66 8.79 -0.97
CA PHE A 413 5.43 9.40 -1.52
C PHE A 413 4.59 10.19 -0.50
N GLY A 414 4.68 9.83 0.77
CA GLY A 414 3.74 10.24 1.81
C GLY A 414 3.99 11.64 2.38
N ALA A 415 3.01 12.14 3.13
CA ALA A 415 3.13 13.36 3.93
C ALA A 415 3.55 13.02 5.38
N ASN A 416 4.61 13.66 5.88
CA ASN A 416 5.15 13.44 7.24
C ASN A 416 4.22 13.91 8.38
N THR A 417 3.12 14.58 8.06
CA THR A 417 2.18 15.14 9.03
C THR A 417 1.61 14.05 9.93
N ASN A 418 1.82 14.19 11.24
CA ASN A 418 1.39 13.21 12.25
C ASN A 418 1.89 11.78 12.01
N ALA A 419 3.01 11.61 11.30
CA ALA A 419 3.66 10.31 11.16
C ALA A 419 3.99 9.71 12.53
N THR A 420 3.81 8.40 12.65
CA THR A 420 4.31 7.63 13.79
C THR A 420 5.84 7.57 13.75
N ASN A 421 6.47 7.20 14.87
CA ASN A 421 7.93 7.04 14.89
C ASN A 421 8.39 5.83 14.09
N VAL A 422 7.56 4.77 14.05
CA VAL A 422 7.91 3.49 13.41
C VAL A 422 6.83 3.00 12.45
N ASP A 423 7.24 2.14 11.52
CA ASP A 423 6.37 1.36 10.64
C ASP A 423 5.88 0.07 11.33
N LEU A 424 5.21 -0.81 10.58
CA LEU A 424 4.69 -2.08 11.06
C LEU A 424 5.77 -3.10 11.48
N ASP A 425 6.99 -2.98 10.95
CA ASP A 425 8.14 -3.81 11.32
C ASP A 425 8.98 -3.22 12.47
N GLY A 426 8.62 -2.02 12.94
CA GLY A 426 9.35 -1.31 13.97
C GLY A 426 10.52 -0.48 13.45
N ASN A 427 10.66 -0.32 12.14
CA ASN A 427 11.65 0.53 11.51
C ASN A 427 11.25 2.00 11.61
N ASN A 428 12.22 2.93 11.55
CA ASN A 428 11.90 4.36 11.53
C ASN A 428 11.01 4.71 10.33
N ARG A 429 9.95 5.46 10.59
CA ARG A 429 8.92 5.80 9.58
C ARG A 429 9.29 6.96 8.66
N ILE A 430 10.22 7.81 9.08
CA ILE A 430 10.78 8.85 8.21
C ILE A 430 12.21 8.40 8.00
N TYR A 431 12.47 7.80 6.85
CA TYR A 431 13.71 7.10 6.58
C TYR A 431 14.17 7.36 5.16
N ASN A 432 15.43 7.82 5.01
CA ASN A 432 15.97 8.32 3.75
C ASN A 432 15.13 9.47 3.14
N ASN A 433 15.79 10.46 2.52
CA ASN A 433 15.14 11.66 1.93
C ASN A 433 14.21 12.50 2.84
N ASN A 434 14.06 12.14 4.11
CA ASN A 434 13.13 12.69 5.08
C ASN A 434 11.67 12.69 4.60
N ILE A 435 11.25 11.71 3.82
CA ILE A 435 9.85 11.49 3.43
C ILE A 435 9.42 10.12 3.96
N ILE A 436 8.12 9.96 4.22
CA ILE A 436 7.49 8.72 4.67
C ILE A 436 6.93 7.95 3.48
N ASP A 437 6.98 6.63 3.52
CA ASP A 437 6.32 5.80 2.52
C ASP A 437 4.80 5.69 2.75
N ALA A 438 4.03 5.56 1.68
CA ALA A 438 2.64 5.14 1.79
C ALA A 438 2.52 3.66 2.20
N GLY A 439 1.43 3.30 2.87
CA GLY A 439 1.17 1.94 3.35
C GLY A 439 1.70 1.72 4.77
N CYS A 440 1.72 0.47 5.22
CA CYS A 440 2.10 0.11 6.59
C CYS A 440 3.59 -0.18 6.80
N TYR A 441 4.36 -0.37 5.73
CA TYR A 441 5.80 -0.63 5.76
C TYR A 441 6.58 0.56 5.25
N GLU A 442 7.76 0.78 5.82
CA GLU A 442 8.76 1.72 5.33
C GLU A 442 9.90 0.96 4.65
N PHE A 443 10.22 1.31 3.42
CA PHE A 443 11.31 0.72 2.67
C PHE A 443 12.66 1.11 3.29
N GLN A 444 13.32 0.15 3.95
CA GLN A 444 14.59 0.37 4.65
C GLN A 444 15.84 0.33 3.76
N GLY A 445 15.67 0.20 2.44
CA GLY A 445 16.80 0.36 1.52
C GLY A 445 17.22 1.82 1.41
N ASN A 446 18.47 2.07 1.03
CA ASN A 446 18.64 3.21 0.13
C ASN A 446 17.73 2.91 -1.05
N SER A 447 16.97 3.87 -1.55
CA SER A 447 16.51 3.77 -2.92
C SER A 447 17.79 3.57 -3.75
N GLU A 448 18.18 2.31 -3.96
CA GLU A 448 19.09 1.97 -5.03
C GLU A 448 18.28 2.44 -6.23
N ALA A 449 18.72 3.55 -6.81
CA ALA A 449 18.32 3.95 -8.14
C ALA A 449 18.72 2.79 -9.08
N THR A 450 17.90 1.73 -9.09
CA THR A 450 17.91 0.73 -10.13
C THR A 450 17.69 1.51 -11.40
N ALA A 451 18.70 1.47 -12.26
CA ALA A 451 18.85 2.37 -13.39
C ALA A 451 17.87 2.11 -14.53
N GLU A 452 16.58 2.15 -14.22
CA GLU A 452 15.44 2.23 -15.11
C GLU A 452 14.31 2.96 -14.38
N ASP A 453 14.43 4.28 -14.25
CA ASP A 453 13.44 5.10 -13.56
C ASP A 453 12.32 5.43 -14.56
N THR A 454 11.22 4.68 -14.53
CA THR A 454 9.99 5.03 -15.26
C THR A 454 9.15 5.98 -14.40
N TYR A 455 8.90 7.18 -14.91
CA TYR A 455 8.12 8.22 -14.25
C TYR A 455 6.79 8.42 -14.98
N GLY A 456 5.67 8.39 -14.24
CA GLY A 456 4.40 8.93 -14.68
C GLY A 456 4.22 10.35 -14.15
N ILE A 457 4.19 11.33 -15.05
CA ILE A 457 4.18 12.75 -14.72
C ILE A 457 2.82 13.32 -15.13
N ASN A 458 2.00 13.66 -14.14
CA ASN A 458 0.78 14.43 -14.36
C ASN A 458 1.14 15.88 -14.69
N PRO A 459 0.37 16.57 -15.55
CA PRO A 459 0.55 17.99 -15.71
C PRO A 459 0.23 18.72 -14.39
N SER A 460 0.85 19.87 -14.18
CA SER A 460 0.49 20.74 -13.07
C SER A 460 0.33 22.17 -13.56
N GLY A 461 -0.92 22.62 -13.60
CA GLY A 461 -1.34 23.73 -14.45
C GLY A 461 -1.57 23.21 -15.87
N ASP A 462 -2.65 23.66 -16.50
CA ASP A 462 -2.91 23.53 -17.91
C ASP A 462 -3.75 24.72 -18.39
N GLY A 463 -4.00 24.79 -19.69
CA GLY A 463 -4.89 25.84 -20.14
C GLY A 463 -5.06 25.97 -21.63
N ILE A 464 -6.09 26.76 -21.94
CA ILE A 464 -6.49 27.13 -23.28
C ILE A 464 -5.85 28.49 -23.60
N VAL A 465 -5.10 28.55 -24.69
CA VAL A 465 -4.54 29.80 -25.22
C VAL A 465 -5.11 30.13 -26.59
N SER A 466 -5.32 31.41 -26.84
CA SER A 466 -5.75 31.94 -28.15
C SER A 466 -4.78 33.02 -28.62
N LYS A 467 -4.76 33.32 -29.93
CA LYS A 467 -3.97 34.43 -30.47
C LYS A 467 -4.33 35.76 -29.77
N PRO A 468 -3.39 36.43 -29.07
CA PRO A 468 -3.70 37.62 -28.25
C PRO A 468 -4.32 38.78 -29.03
N GLU A 469 -3.94 38.94 -30.30
CA GLU A 469 -4.46 40.00 -31.18
C GLU A 469 -5.91 39.75 -31.63
N SER A 470 -6.37 38.51 -31.54
CA SER A 470 -7.69 38.07 -32.03
C SER A 470 -8.69 37.81 -30.90
N TYR A 471 -8.23 37.75 -29.64
CA TYR A 471 -9.07 37.39 -28.49
C TYR A 471 -8.89 38.36 -27.31
N THR A 472 -10.01 38.92 -26.84
CA THR A 472 -10.04 39.96 -25.79
C THR A 472 -10.52 39.45 -24.42
N GLY A 473 -10.76 38.13 -24.28
CA GLY A 473 -11.15 37.52 -23.02
C GLY A 473 -9.96 37.09 -22.16
N THR A 474 -10.23 36.38 -21.06
CA THR A 474 -9.19 35.80 -20.19
C THR A 474 -8.35 34.79 -20.98
N ASN A 475 -7.06 35.06 -21.10
CA ASN A 475 -6.10 34.31 -21.90
C ASN A 475 -4.72 34.40 -21.21
N PRO A 476 -4.15 33.30 -20.69
CA PRO A 476 -4.63 31.92 -20.78
C PRO A 476 -5.88 31.68 -19.92
N TRP A 477 -6.68 30.68 -20.28
CA TRP A 477 -7.78 30.19 -19.45
C TRP A 477 -7.40 28.85 -18.80
N LEU A 478 -7.42 28.80 -17.47
CA LEU A 478 -6.80 27.73 -16.67
C LEU A 478 -7.79 26.76 -16.01
N SER A 479 -9.09 26.90 -16.24
CA SER A 479 -10.12 26.16 -15.48
C SER A 479 -10.90 25.14 -16.31
N GLY A 480 -10.42 24.86 -17.53
CA GLY A 480 -11.16 24.06 -18.52
C GLY A 480 -12.57 24.60 -18.82
N ASN A 481 -13.33 23.87 -19.62
CA ASN A 481 -14.74 24.13 -19.84
C ASN A 481 -15.53 22.83 -19.65
N GLY A 482 -16.64 22.90 -18.90
CA GLY A 482 -17.59 21.78 -18.81
C GLY A 482 -18.22 21.50 -20.18
N THR A 483 -17.91 20.35 -20.77
CA THR A 483 -18.46 19.92 -22.07
C THR A 483 -18.83 18.44 -22.03
N GLY A 484 -19.64 18.00 -23.00
CA GLY A 484 -20.03 16.59 -23.12
C GLY A 484 -21.17 16.14 -22.20
N SER A 485 -21.45 14.83 -22.25
CA SER A 485 -22.49 14.13 -21.49
C SER A 485 -22.00 12.70 -21.22
N PRO A 486 -21.56 12.37 -19.99
CA PRO A 486 -21.53 13.24 -18.80
C PRO A 486 -20.63 14.46 -19.00
N SER A 487 -20.91 15.57 -18.30
CA SER A 487 -20.09 16.76 -18.42
C SER A 487 -18.74 16.54 -17.75
N GLU A 488 -17.65 16.86 -18.45
CA GLU A 488 -16.28 16.81 -17.94
C GLU A 488 -15.57 18.15 -18.19
N LEU A 489 -14.58 18.50 -17.36
CA LEU A 489 -13.76 19.69 -17.58
C LEU A 489 -12.73 19.44 -18.68
N THR A 490 -12.61 20.40 -19.60
CA THR A 490 -12.02 20.14 -20.89
C THR A 490 -11.29 21.35 -21.47
N LEU A 491 -10.09 21.12 -22.01
CA LEU A 491 -9.33 22.04 -22.83
C LEU A 491 -9.86 22.01 -24.27
N LYS A 492 -10.33 23.15 -24.77
CA LYS A 492 -10.83 23.28 -26.14
C LYS A 492 -9.67 23.52 -27.10
N ILE A 493 -9.60 22.73 -28.16
CA ILE A 493 -8.63 22.87 -29.25
C ILE A 493 -9.39 22.99 -30.56
N GLY A 494 -9.27 24.15 -31.21
CA GLY A 494 -10.08 24.50 -32.38
C GLY A 494 -10.76 25.86 -32.21
N GLY A 495 -11.87 26.08 -32.90
CA GLY A 495 -12.43 27.42 -33.17
C GLY A 495 -13.28 27.95 -32.06
N SER A 496 -13.01 27.59 -30.80
CA SER A 496 -13.81 28.02 -29.66
C SER A 496 -12.92 28.39 -28.49
N ALA A 497 -12.69 29.70 -28.34
CA ALA A 497 -12.08 30.26 -27.15
C ALA A 497 -12.84 29.87 -25.88
N ALA A 498 -12.21 30.04 -24.72
CA ALA A 498 -12.77 29.63 -23.44
C ALA A 498 -14.18 30.19 -23.17
N ASN A 499 -14.46 31.41 -23.62
CA ASN A 499 -15.78 32.07 -23.50
C ASN A 499 -16.76 31.75 -24.65
N GLY A 500 -16.39 30.88 -25.59
CA GLY A 500 -17.19 30.51 -26.75
C GLY A 500 -16.95 31.36 -28.01
N ASN A 501 -16.06 32.37 -27.98
CA ASN A 501 -15.69 33.14 -29.17
C ASN A 501 -15.08 32.23 -30.26
N GLY A 502 -15.35 32.53 -31.53
CA GLY A 502 -14.97 31.74 -32.70
C GLY A 502 -13.48 31.67 -33.06
N VAL A 503 -12.60 32.15 -32.18
CA VAL A 503 -11.15 32.22 -32.40
C VAL A 503 -10.51 30.87 -32.11
N THR A 504 -9.50 30.50 -32.89
CA THR A 504 -8.74 29.26 -32.70
C THR A 504 -8.02 29.22 -31.37
N THR A 505 -7.91 28.03 -30.79
CA THR A 505 -7.22 27.78 -29.53
C THR A 505 -6.25 26.62 -29.61
N SER A 506 -5.23 26.69 -28.76
CA SER A 506 -4.33 25.57 -28.45
C SER A 506 -4.50 25.19 -26.97
N ALA A 507 -4.26 23.93 -26.65
CA ALA A 507 -4.08 23.48 -25.27
C ALA A 507 -2.58 23.42 -24.95
N ILE A 508 -2.16 23.84 -23.75
CA ILE A 508 -0.78 23.72 -23.30
C ILE A 508 -0.74 22.97 -21.97
N LEU A 509 0.11 21.95 -21.90
CA LEU A 509 0.27 21.02 -20.78
C LEU A 509 1.70 21.10 -20.21
N PRO A 510 1.92 21.85 -19.12
CA PRO A 510 3.15 21.84 -18.33
C PRO A 510 3.38 20.52 -17.57
N PHE A 511 4.54 19.90 -17.74
CA PHE A 511 4.98 18.71 -17.00
C PHE A 511 6.28 19.01 -16.25
N GLN A 512 6.30 18.75 -14.94
CA GLN A 512 7.49 18.96 -14.13
C GLN A 512 8.50 17.83 -14.36
N LEU A 513 9.73 18.17 -14.75
CA LEU A 513 10.78 17.20 -15.01
C LEU A 513 11.35 16.60 -13.71
N PRO A 514 11.57 15.27 -13.66
CA PRO A 514 12.34 14.65 -12.59
C PRO A 514 13.84 14.95 -12.73
N GLU A 515 14.64 14.42 -11.81
CA GLU A 515 16.10 14.45 -11.97
C GLU A 515 16.54 13.53 -13.12
N ARG A 516 17.41 14.01 -14.01
CA ARG A 516 18.15 13.17 -14.96
C ARG A 516 19.54 12.86 -14.39
N PRO A 517 19.78 11.65 -13.87
CA PRO A 517 21.07 11.31 -13.27
C PRO A 517 22.22 11.41 -14.28
N ALA A 518 23.43 11.72 -13.78
CA ALA A 518 24.61 11.86 -14.62
C ALA A 518 24.89 10.58 -15.42
N GLY A 519 25.05 10.72 -16.74
CA GLY A 519 25.35 9.60 -17.65
C GLY A 519 24.13 8.80 -18.13
N LYS A 520 22.91 9.20 -17.74
CA LYS A 520 21.66 8.63 -18.22
C LYS A 520 20.94 9.57 -19.17
N GLU A 521 20.08 9.00 -20.01
CA GLU A 521 19.21 9.73 -20.94
C GLU A 521 17.77 9.26 -20.74
N VAL A 522 16.81 10.08 -21.19
CA VAL A 522 15.45 9.59 -21.43
C VAL A 522 15.55 8.58 -22.58
N VAL A 523 15.07 7.36 -22.38
CA VAL A 523 15.11 6.28 -23.40
C VAL A 523 13.73 5.90 -23.92
N GLU A 524 12.68 6.18 -23.15
CA GLU A 524 11.28 6.00 -23.55
C GLU A 524 10.48 7.22 -23.10
N ALA A 525 9.51 7.65 -23.92
CA ALA A 525 8.59 8.72 -23.56
C ALA A 525 7.26 8.54 -24.29
N ASN A 526 6.13 8.78 -23.62
CA ASN A 526 4.79 8.64 -24.20
C ASN A 526 3.81 9.64 -23.56
N LEU A 527 3.04 10.37 -24.38
CA LEU A 527 1.97 11.23 -23.91
C LEU A 527 0.61 10.55 -24.09
N LYS A 528 -0.14 10.44 -22.99
CA LYS A 528 -1.57 10.07 -22.97
C LYS A 528 -2.43 11.32 -22.80
N VAL A 529 -3.45 11.48 -23.64
CA VAL A 529 -4.57 12.43 -23.42
C VAL A 529 -5.91 11.72 -23.64
N ASN A 530 -7.00 12.27 -23.10
CA ASN A 530 -8.35 11.77 -23.35
C ASN A 530 -9.17 12.76 -24.17
N VAL A 531 -9.72 12.31 -25.31
CA VAL A 531 -10.70 13.07 -26.08
C VAL A 531 -12.07 12.82 -25.49
N HIS A 532 -12.54 13.76 -24.68
CA HIS A 532 -13.85 13.68 -24.04
C HIS A 532 -14.98 14.14 -24.98
N TYR A 533 -14.73 15.15 -25.81
CA TYR A 533 -15.77 15.79 -26.63
C TYR A 533 -15.27 16.14 -28.02
N VAL A 534 -16.11 15.98 -29.05
CA VAL A 534 -15.82 16.42 -30.41
C VAL A 534 -17.03 17.13 -30.97
N ARG A 535 -16.88 18.39 -31.37
CA ARG A 535 -17.99 19.20 -31.87
C ARG A 535 -18.32 18.90 -33.34
N GLU A 536 -19.50 19.32 -33.81
CA GLU A 536 -20.14 18.81 -35.03
C GLU A 536 -19.25 18.87 -36.28
N TRP A 537 -18.63 20.00 -36.55
CA TRP A 537 -18.02 20.27 -37.85
C TRP A 537 -16.55 20.66 -37.77
N ILE A 538 -15.76 20.05 -36.89
CA ILE A 538 -14.29 20.16 -36.96
C ILE A 538 -13.74 18.95 -37.71
N ASP A 539 -13.09 19.08 -38.86
CA ASP A 539 -12.49 17.93 -39.55
C ASP A 539 -10.96 17.87 -39.47
N SER A 540 -10.35 18.94 -38.99
CA SER A 540 -8.91 19.05 -38.82
C SER A 540 -8.40 18.15 -37.70
N ASN A 541 -7.22 17.56 -37.88
CA ASN A 541 -6.55 16.80 -36.84
C ASN A 541 -5.86 17.75 -35.84
N ILE A 542 -5.38 17.19 -34.73
CA ILE A 542 -4.60 17.92 -33.73
C ILE A 542 -3.17 17.42 -33.74
N ASP A 543 -2.23 18.35 -33.81
CA ASP A 543 -0.80 18.09 -33.75
C ASP A 543 -0.24 18.29 -32.34
N LEU A 544 0.91 17.67 -32.11
CA LEU A 544 1.68 17.76 -30.87
C LEU A 544 3.02 18.45 -31.10
N TYR A 545 3.32 19.45 -30.26
CA TYR A 545 4.58 20.19 -30.23
C TYR A 545 5.13 20.27 -28.81
N GLY A 546 6.45 20.35 -28.68
CA GLY A 546 7.15 20.68 -27.44
C GLY A 546 7.62 22.14 -27.44
N LEU A 547 7.54 22.83 -26.31
CA LEU A 547 8.04 24.20 -26.12
C LEU A 547 9.28 24.23 -25.21
N PRO A 548 10.10 25.28 -25.24
CA PRO A 548 11.26 25.38 -24.35
C PRO A 548 10.89 25.26 -22.86
N TYR A 549 11.77 24.64 -22.08
CA TYR A 549 11.58 24.49 -20.65
C TYR A 549 11.58 25.84 -19.89
N SER A 550 10.98 25.86 -18.70
CA SER A 550 10.91 27.02 -17.81
C SER A 550 10.98 26.59 -16.34
N ALA A 551 11.56 27.41 -15.48
CA ALA A 551 11.56 27.17 -14.04
C ALA A 551 10.18 27.25 -13.36
N ASN A 552 9.15 27.74 -14.08
CA ASN A 552 7.78 27.82 -13.60
C ASN A 552 6.80 27.32 -14.67
N ASN A 553 5.67 26.77 -14.25
CA ASN A 553 4.58 26.27 -15.10
C ASN A 553 3.67 27.36 -15.70
N THR A 554 4.11 28.62 -15.76
CA THR A 554 3.26 29.74 -16.21
C THR A 554 3.02 29.68 -17.71
N LEU A 555 1.74 29.65 -18.11
CA LEU A 555 1.35 29.67 -19.52
C LEU A 555 1.44 31.06 -20.14
N ASN A 556 1.95 31.14 -21.37
CA ASN A 556 2.04 32.37 -22.15
C ASN A 556 1.14 32.29 -23.39
N PRO A 557 0.17 33.21 -23.55
CA PRO A 557 -0.70 33.28 -24.73
C PRO A 557 0.04 33.39 -26.07
N LEU A 558 1.28 33.91 -26.08
CA LEU A 558 2.11 33.97 -27.27
C LEU A 558 2.58 32.60 -27.77
N ASN A 559 2.41 31.53 -26.98
CA ASN A 559 2.70 30.16 -27.42
C ASN A 559 1.58 29.51 -28.24
N HIS A 560 0.47 30.21 -28.45
CA HIS A 560 -0.58 29.75 -29.37
C HIS A 560 -0.05 29.63 -30.80
N TYR A 561 -0.43 28.54 -31.47
CA TYR A 561 -0.14 28.27 -32.88
C TYR A 561 -1.34 27.54 -33.47
N ASP A 562 -1.66 27.79 -34.73
CA ASP A 562 -2.80 27.22 -35.43
C ASP A 562 -2.59 27.06 -36.94
N ASP A 563 -1.34 26.98 -37.39
CA ASP A 563 -0.97 26.79 -38.80
C ASP A 563 -0.50 25.34 -39.07
N VAL A 564 -0.33 25.00 -40.36
CA VAL A 564 0.02 23.65 -40.84
C VAL A 564 1.21 23.06 -40.09
N TYR A 565 1.17 21.73 -39.88
CA TYR A 565 2.29 21.04 -39.27
C TYR A 565 3.60 21.29 -40.02
N THR A 566 4.59 21.83 -39.31
CA THR A 566 5.94 22.03 -39.84
C THR A 566 6.98 21.52 -38.86
N SER A 567 8.21 21.30 -39.34
CA SER A 567 9.29 20.77 -38.50
C SER A 567 9.71 21.70 -37.35
N SER A 568 9.33 22.99 -37.39
CA SER A 568 9.61 23.97 -36.34
C SER A 568 8.91 25.31 -36.62
N HIS A 569 8.36 25.94 -35.60
CA HIS A 569 7.89 27.33 -35.57
C HIS A 569 8.51 28.08 -34.38
N ASP A 570 9.30 29.12 -34.66
CA ASP A 570 10.11 29.84 -33.68
C ASP A 570 11.00 28.92 -32.83
N SER A 571 10.65 28.71 -31.56
CA SER A 571 11.40 27.89 -30.60
C SER A 571 10.71 26.58 -30.25
N ASP A 572 9.58 26.25 -30.89
CA ASP A 572 8.90 24.97 -30.68
C ASP A 572 9.55 23.83 -31.48
N VAL A 573 9.29 22.60 -31.02
CA VAL A 573 9.78 21.37 -31.60
C VAL A 573 8.60 20.52 -32.03
N ALA A 574 8.56 20.15 -33.30
CA ALA A 574 7.55 19.26 -33.84
C ALA A 574 7.69 17.86 -33.24
N ILE A 575 6.64 17.32 -32.62
CA ILE A 575 6.65 16.00 -31.97
C ILE A 575 5.88 14.99 -32.80
N GLN A 576 4.61 15.25 -33.10
CA GLN A 576 3.78 14.33 -33.86
C GLN A 576 2.73 15.07 -34.68
N ASN A 577 2.75 14.83 -36.00
CA ASN A 577 1.68 15.20 -36.91
C ASN A 577 0.47 14.29 -36.68
N ASP A 578 -0.74 14.84 -36.78
CA ASP A 578 -1.98 14.07 -36.61
C ASP A 578 -2.01 13.27 -35.29
N TYR A 579 -1.51 13.85 -34.19
CA TYR A 579 -1.51 13.21 -32.87
C TYR A 579 -2.92 12.77 -32.47
N ILE A 580 -3.92 13.62 -32.66
CA ILE A 580 -5.34 13.26 -32.57
C ILE A 580 -5.92 13.30 -33.97
N THR A 581 -6.33 12.13 -34.46
CA THR A 581 -7.11 12.03 -35.70
C THR A 581 -8.60 12.06 -35.41
N ARG A 582 -9.37 12.74 -36.28
CA ARG A 582 -10.82 12.58 -36.28
C ARG A 582 -11.20 11.19 -36.77
N ILE A 583 -12.01 10.48 -35.99
CA ILE A 583 -12.63 9.21 -36.40
C ILE A 583 -14.15 9.31 -36.45
N GLU A 584 -14.70 10.37 -35.87
CA GLU A 584 -16.12 10.63 -35.76
C GLU A 584 -16.67 11.26 -37.04
N ASN A 585 -17.85 10.84 -37.49
CA ASN A 585 -18.50 11.46 -38.66
C ASN A 585 -18.74 12.96 -38.42
N THR A 586 -18.45 13.78 -39.43
CA THR A 586 -18.76 15.21 -39.42
C THR A 586 -20.26 15.45 -39.46
N GLY A 587 -20.72 16.49 -38.77
CA GLY A 587 -22.11 16.93 -38.73
C GLY A 587 -22.89 16.59 -37.46
N THR A 588 -22.25 15.99 -36.47
CA THR A 588 -22.85 15.67 -35.17
C THR A 588 -21.79 15.77 -34.07
N ALA A 589 -22.18 16.23 -32.87
CA ALA A 589 -21.29 16.27 -31.73
C ALA A 589 -21.22 14.89 -31.07
N HIS A 590 -20.03 14.54 -30.58
CA HIS A 590 -19.73 13.24 -29.98
C HIS A 590 -19.09 13.41 -28.61
N THR A 591 -19.26 12.39 -27.78
CA THR A 591 -18.64 12.27 -26.45
C THR A 591 -17.89 10.95 -26.39
N PRO A 592 -16.81 10.80 -27.19
CA PRO A 592 -16.22 9.49 -27.44
C PRO A 592 -15.50 8.90 -26.23
N ASP A 593 -15.06 9.74 -25.27
CA ASP A 593 -14.28 9.36 -24.09
C ASP A 593 -13.14 8.40 -24.46
N ARG A 594 -12.23 8.90 -25.32
CA ARG A 594 -11.23 8.10 -26.02
C ARG A 594 -9.81 8.51 -25.66
N GLU A 595 -9.05 7.54 -25.17
CA GLU A 595 -7.61 7.67 -24.97
C GLU A 595 -6.85 7.80 -26.30
N VAL A 596 -5.87 8.72 -26.31
CA VAL A 596 -4.92 8.92 -27.39
C VAL A 596 -3.51 8.86 -26.83
N LEU A 597 -2.68 8.01 -27.42
CA LEU A 597 -1.28 7.81 -27.07
C LEU A 597 -0.37 8.33 -28.19
N SER A 598 0.87 8.69 -27.87
CA SER A 598 1.87 9.01 -28.89
C SER A 598 2.15 7.79 -29.75
N SER A 599 2.27 7.99 -31.07
CA SER A 599 2.70 6.95 -32.00
C SER A 599 4.17 6.59 -31.76
N SER A 600 4.66 5.50 -32.35
CA SER A 600 6.08 5.13 -32.22
C SER A 600 7.03 6.25 -32.69
N GLU A 601 6.64 7.02 -33.72
CA GLU A 601 7.38 8.19 -34.19
C GLU A 601 7.31 9.33 -33.16
N GLY A 602 6.12 9.61 -32.63
CA GLY A 602 5.92 10.63 -31.59
C GLY A 602 6.65 10.32 -30.28
N GLN A 603 6.67 9.05 -29.86
CA GLN A 603 7.44 8.58 -28.70
C GLN A 603 8.94 8.84 -28.89
N THR A 604 9.47 8.54 -30.08
CA THR A 604 10.86 8.82 -30.44
C THR A 604 11.15 10.33 -30.43
N ALA A 605 10.23 11.14 -30.97
CA ALA A 605 10.37 12.59 -30.99
C ALA A 605 10.28 13.20 -29.57
N LEU A 606 9.41 12.68 -28.71
CA LEU A 606 9.33 13.07 -27.30
C LEU A 606 10.64 12.77 -26.56
N VAL A 607 11.21 11.58 -26.73
CA VAL A 607 12.52 11.23 -26.15
C VAL A 607 13.58 12.26 -26.56
N ASN A 608 13.66 12.57 -27.86
CA ASN A 608 14.63 13.54 -28.38
C ASN A 608 14.39 14.95 -27.82
N TYR A 609 13.13 15.40 -27.80
CA TYR A 609 12.76 16.71 -27.30
C TYR A 609 13.09 16.88 -25.81
N ILE A 610 12.74 15.89 -24.97
CA ILE A 610 12.96 15.96 -23.52
C ILE A 610 14.47 15.93 -23.21
N ASN A 611 15.22 15.04 -23.87
CA ASN A 611 16.68 15.05 -23.74
C ASN A 611 17.28 16.40 -24.16
N ALA A 612 16.79 17.00 -25.25
CA ALA A 612 17.22 18.33 -25.68
C ALA A 612 16.92 19.43 -24.64
N GLN A 613 15.82 19.32 -23.88
CA GLN A 613 15.55 20.26 -22.79
C GLN A 613 16.55 20.12 -21.65
N TYR A 614 16.84 18.90 -21.20
CA TYR A 614 17.89 18.68 -20.20
C TYR A 614 19.27 19.09 -20.70
N ASP A 615 19.60 18.85 -21.98
CA ASP A 615 20.86 19.26 -22.59
C ASP A 615 20.98 20.79 -22.73
N ALA A 616 19.84 21.48 -22.86
CA ALA A 616 19.76 22.94 -22.81
C ALA A 616 19.91 23.51 -21.39
N GLY A 617 19.96 22.66 -20.37
CA GLY A 617 20.21 23.03 -18.98
C GLY A 617 19.01 22.92 -18.05
N ALA A 618 17.91 22.26 -18.47
CA ALA A 618 16.80 21.96 -17.57
C ALA A 618 17.26 21.04 -16.44
N VAL A 619 16.76 21.28 -15.24
CA VAL A 619 17.03 20.48 -14.04
C VAL A 619 15.73 19.97 -13.40
N ALA A 620 15.85 19.08 -12.43
CA ALA A 620 14.70 18.59 -11.66
C ALA A 620 13.88 19.77 -11.12
N GLY A 621 12.56 19.72 -11.30
CA GLY A 621 11.64 20.77 -10.88
C GLY A 621 11.34 21.83 -11.94
N ASP A 622 12.13 21.92 -13.02
CA ASP A 622 11.78 22.72 -14.20
C ASP A 622 10.61 22.07 -14.96
N TYR A 623 9.91 22.86 -15.76
CA TYR A 623 8.75 22.45 -16.54
C TYR A 623 9.06 22.40 -18.01
N ILE A 624 8.67 21.31 -18.68
CA ILE A 624 8.49 21.28 -20.13
C ILE A 624 7.02 21.50 -20.46
N PHE A 625 6.72 21.94 -21.68
CA PHE A 625 5.35 22.19 -22.09
C PHE A 625 5.07 21.43 -23.38
N LEU A 626 3.96 20.71 -23.40
CA LEU A 626 3.44 20.07 -24.60
C LEU A 626 2.22 20.86 -25.07
N ARG A 627 2.27 21.35 -26.31
CA ARG A 627 1.19 22.10 -26.94
C ARG A 627 0.46 21.19 -27.91
N LEU A 628 -0.87 21.19 -27.78
CA LEU A 628 -1.77 20.62 -28.78
C LEU A 628 -2.45 21.74 -29.55
N ASN A 629 -2.33 21.72 -30.86
CA ASN A 629 -2.99 22.68 -31.74
C ASN A 629 -3.60 22.01 -32.96
N ILE A 630 -4.54 22.70 -33.58
CA ILE A 630 -5.14 22.26 -34.82
C ILE A 630 -4.09 22.23 -35.95
N ASP A 631 -4.16 21.23 -36.81
CA ASP A 631 -3.25 21.07 -37.96
C ASP A 631 -3.58 22.10 -39.05
N THR A 632 -4.86 22.42 -39.28
CA THR A 632 -5.25 23.44 -40.26
C THR A 632 -6.03 24.60 -39.64
N PRO A 633 -5.65 25.86 -39.92
CA PRO A 633 -6.32 27.01 -39.32
C PRO A 633 -7.83 27.03 -39.60
N ILE A 634 -8.61 27.37 -38.58
CA ILE A 634 -10.06 27.52 -38.72
C ILE A 634 -10.37 28.81 -39.45
N ASN A 635 -11.11 28.68 -40.55
CA ASN A 635 -11.68 29.82 -41.24
C ASN A 635 -12.85 30.37 -40.41
N GLN A 636 -12.58 31.41 -39.63
CA GLN A 636 -13.56 32.07 -38.76
C GLN A 636 -14.77 32.64 -39.52
N SER A 637 -14.66 32.81 -40.84
CA SER A 637 -15.74 33.28 -41.73
C SER A 637 -16.54 32.15 -42.39
N SER A 638 -16.15 30.88 -42.20
CA SER A 638 -16.90 29.74 -42.73
C SER A 638 -18.28 29.59 -42.06
N PRO A 639 -19.33 29.23 -42.81
CA PRO A 639 -20.65 28.91 -42.25
C PRO A 639 -20.54 27.88 -41.13
N THR A 640 -21.35 27.99 -40.08
CA THR A 640 -21.32 27.08 -38.93
C THR A 640 -21.58 25.60 -39.26
N SER A 641 -21.98 25.30 -40.49
CA SER A 641 -22.16 23.95 -41.04
C SER A 641 -20.95 23.40 -41.81
N MET A 642 -19.82 24.11 -41.82
CA MET A 642 -18.62 23.73 -42.60
C MET A 642 -17.51 23.15 -41.72
N PRO A 643 -16.67 22.26 -42.26
CA PRO A 643 -15.66 21.50 -41.51
C PRO A 643 -14.53 22.31 -40.83
N THR A 644 -14.40 23.59 -41.19
CA THR A 644 -13.36 24.50 -40.66
C THR A 644 -13.96 25.73 -40.00
N ALA A 645 -15.18 25.65 -39.47
CA ALA A 645 -15.93 26.82 -39.02
C ALA A 645 -15.68 27.18 -37.56
N ALA A 646 -15.86 28.47 -37.26
CA ALA A 646 -15.87 28.98 -35.90
C ALA A 646 -16.86 28.19 -35.02
N ALA A 647 -16.51 28.10 -33.74
CA ALA A 647 -17.17 27.37 -32.68
C ALA A 647 -17.01 25.84 -32.69
N HIS A 648 -16.23 25.22 -33.59
CA HIS A 648 -16.00 23.76 -33.58
C HIS A 648 -14.62 23.38 -33.04
N TYR A 649 -14.56 22.39 -32.16
CA TYR A 649 -13.35 22.06 -31.40
C TYR A 649 -13.32 20.59 -30.95
N TYR A 650 -12.12 20.11 -30.64
CA TYR A 650 -11.87 18.98 -29.78
C TYR A 650 -11.87 19.42 -28.34
N GLY A 651 -12.49 18.62 -27.50
CA GLY A 651 -12.43 18.72 -26.08
C GLY A 651 -11.54 17.63 -25.51
N ILE A 652 -10.38 18.04 -24.99
CA ILE A 652 -9.44 17.16 -24.29
C ILE A 652 -9.62 17.32 -22.79
N SER A 653 -9.72 16.22 -22.04
CA SER A 653 -9.80 16.24 -20.58
C SER A 653 -8.67 17.06 -19.97
N ASP A 654 -9.00 17.87 -18.97
CA ASP A 654 -8.01 18.70 -18.25
C ASP A 654 -7.32 17.92 -17.12
N GLU A 655 -6.37 18.55 -16.44
CA GLU A 655 -5.58 17.96 -15.35
C GLU A 655 -6.37 17.50 -14.13
N SER A 656 -7.61 17.97 -13.95
CA SER A 656 -8.42 17.72 -12.77
C SER A 656 -9.34 16.50 -12.89
N THR A 657 -9.35 15.83 -14.04
CA THR A 657 -10.34 14.78 -14.39
C THR A 657 -9.95 13.37 -13.94
N GLY A 658 -8.99 13.24 -13.03
CA GLY A 658 -8.59 11.95 -12.45
C GLY A 658 -7.99 11.01 -13.50
N VAL A 659 -8.61 9.85 -13.75
CA VAL A 659 -8.08 8.85 -14.70
C VAL A 659 -8.01 9.35 -16.14
N ASN A 660 -8.88 10.30 -16.50
CA ASN A 660 -8.94 10.91 -17.82
C ASN A 660 -7.92 12.04 -17.99
N ALA A 661 -7.22 12.45 -16.92
CA ALA A 661 -6.24 13.52 -16.99
C ALA A 661 -5.07 13.13 -17.91
N PRO A 662 -4.44 14.11 -18.59
CA PRO A 662 -3.23 13.87 -19.37
C PRO A 662 -2.12 13.25 -18.51
N LEU A 663 -1.30 12.39 -19.09
CA LEU A 663 -0.16 11.77 -18.40
C LEU A 663 1.02 11.67 -19.35
N LEU A 664 2.17 12.22 -18.95
CA LEU A 664 3.45 12.00 -19.63
C LEU A 664 4.21 10.89 -18.92
N THR A 665 4.46 9.78 -19.60
CA THR A 665 5.33 8.71 -19.09
C THR A 665 6.72 8.89 -19.69
N ILE A 666 7.79 8.84 -18.88
CA ILE A 666 9.18 8.82 -19.36
C ILE A 666 9.99 7.73 -18.64
N LYS A 667 10.99 7.16 -19.30
CA LYS A 667 11.96 6.25 -18.70
C LYS A 667 13.35 6.84 -18.81
N ILE A 668 14.07 6.94 -17.69
CA ILE A 668 15.47 7.40 -17.65
C ILE A 668 16.36 6.21 -17.33
N SER A 669 17.26 5.87 -18.24
CA SER A 669 18.21 4.77 -18.08
C SER A 669 19.55 5.11 -18.72
N GLU A 670 20.53 4.24 -18.55
CA GLU A 670 21.69 4.25 -19.45
C GLU A 670 21.18 4.04 -20.89
N SER A 671 21.76 4.76 -21.85
CA SER A 671 21.34 4.66 -23.25
C SER A 671 21.54 3.21 -23.73
N LEU A 672 20.44 2.45 -23.84
CA LEU A 672 20.47 1.11 -24.42
C LEU A 672 20.80 1.25 -25.90
N SER A 673 22.06 1.02 -26.25
CA SER A 673 22.42 0.81 -27.64
C SER A 673 21.71 -0.46 -28.12
N VAL A 674 20.90 -0.39 -29.18
CA VAL A 674 20.42 -1.58 -29.87
C VAL A 674 21.66 -2.27 -30.47
N ILE A 675 22.20 -3.25 -29.76
CA ILE A 675 23.35 -4.03 -30.23
C ILE A 675 22.81 -5.07 -31.20
N ASN A 676 22.84 -4.77 -32.50
CA ASN A 676 22.80 -5.82 -33.50
C ASN A 676 24.05 -6.71 -33.29
N GLU A 677 23.86 -8.00 -32.99
CA GLU A 677 24.92 -8.98 -33.23
C GLU A 677 25.25 -8.91 -34.73
N ILE A 678 26.46 -8.47 -35.07
CA ILE A 678 26.95 -8.52 -36.45
C ILE A 678 27.18 -9.99 -36.79
N ASP A 679 26.19 -10.59 -37.43
CA ASP A 679 26.36 -11.85 -38.15
C ASP A 679 27.03 -11.53 -39.50
N ASN A 680 28.09 -12.28 -39.83
CA ASN A 680 29.00 -12.14 -40.99
C ASN A 680 30.19 -11.16 -40.89
N GLU A 681 31.24 -11.55 -40.15
CA GLU A 681 32.62 -11.69 -40.68
C GLU A 681 33.54 -12.28 -39.59
N GLN A 682 34.29 -13.35 -39.92
CA GLN A 682 35.09 -14.13 -38.93
C GLN A 682 36.20 -13.29 -38.27
N LEU A 683 36.07 -13.02 -36.97
CA LEU A 683 37.19 -12.60 -36.13
C LEU A 683 38.21 -13.75 -36.01
N LEU A 684 39.47 -13.50 -36.34
CA LEU A 684 40.56 -14.49 -36.26
C LEU A 684 41.56 -14.08 -35.18
N ILE A 685 41.81 -14.99 -34.24
CA ILE A 685 42.82 -14.82 -33.18
C ILE A 685 43.89 -15.90 -33.36
N TYR A 686 45.14 -15.50 -33.61
CA TYR A 686 46.23 -16.45 -33.86
C TYR A 686 47.61 -15.94 -33.38
N PRO A 687 48.50 -16.83 -32.89
CA PRO A 687 48.24 -18.24 -32.60
C PRO A 687 47.29 -18.39 -31.39
N ASN A 688 46.36 -19.34 -31.49
CA ASN A 688 45.49 -19.73 -30.38
C ASN A 688 45.34 -21.26 -30.42
N PRO A 689 46.03 -22.03 -29.56
CA PRO A 689 46.75 -21.58 -28.36
C PRO A 689 48.04 -20.78 -28.62
N THR A 690 48.39 -19.85 -27.73
CA THR A 690 49.68 -19.12 -27.70
C THR A 690 50.58 -19.61 -26.55
N ASN A 691 51.90 -19.62 -26.74
CA ASN A 691 52.87 -20.11 -25.73
C ASN A 691 53.57 -18.97 -24.96
N ASP A 692 53.55 -17.75 -25.49
CA ASP A 692 54.27 -16.59 -24.96
C ASP A 692 53.33 -15.40 -24.70
N GLY A 693 52.01 -15.65 -24.76
CA GLY A 693 50.98 -14.63 -24.59
C GLY A 693 50.86 -13.68 -25.79
N LYS A 694 51.67 -13.84 -26.85
CA LYS A 694 51.59 -13.01 -28.04
C LYS A 694 50.47 -13.52 -28.95
N ILE A 695 49.53 -12.63 -29.27
CA ILE A 695 48.42 -12.92 -30.18
C ILE A 695 48.27 -11.82 -31.22
N ILE A 696 47.69 -12.20 -32.35
CA ILE A 696 47.23 -11.31 -33.40
C ILE A 696 45.72 -11.44 -33.49
N ILE A 697 45.01 -10.31 -33.42
CA ILE A 697 43.56 -10.23 -33.57
C ILE A 697 43.30 -9.56 -34.92
N LYS A 698 42.60 -10.27 -35.81
CA LYS A 698 42.24 -9.79 -37.14
C LYS A 698 40.73 -9.79 -37.34
N GLY A 699 40.17 -8.63 -37.71
CA GLY A 699 38.75 -8.47 -37.99
C GLY A 699 38.34 -6.99 -38.15
N ASN A 700 37.14 -6.73 -38.68
CA ASN A 700 36.70 -5.36 -38.94
C ASN A 700 36.45 -4.55 -37.66
N LEU A 701 36.20 -5.21 -36.52
CA LEU A 701 35.96 -4.54 -35.26
C LEU A 701 37.14 -3.63 -34.87
N VAL A 702 38.39 -4.04 -35.13
CA VAL A 702 39.59 -3.25 -34.79
C VAL A 702 39.86 -2.08 -35.74
N GLN A 703 39.02 -1.85 -36.75
CA GLN A 703 39.07 -0.62 -37.58
C GLN A 703 38.43 0.59 -36.92
N GLN A 704 37.68 0.37 -35.84
CA GLN A 704 37.15 1.44 -35.01
C GLN A 704 37.78 1.36 -33.62
N LYS A 705 37.62 2.44 -32.85
CA LYS A 705 38.01 2.46 -31.44
C LYS A 705 37.31 1.33 -30.70
N THR A 706 38.07 0.37 -30.20
CA THR A 706 37.58 -0.91 -29.67
C THR A 706 38.15 -1.16 -28.29
N ILE A 707 37.30 -1.66 -27.39
CA ILE A 707 37.72 -2.11 -26.06
C ILE A 707 37.99 -3.61 -26.15
N LEU A 708 39.20 -4.01 -25.78
CA LEU A 708 39.57 -5.40 -25.58
C LEU A 708 39.50 -5.73 -24.09
N GLU A 709 38.74 -6.77 -23.76
CA GLU A 709 38.61 -7.31 -22.41
C GLU A 709 38.92 -8.80 -22.44
N ILE A 710 39.61 -9.31 -21.42
CA ILE A 710 39.83 -10.74 -21.22
C ILE A 710 39.34 -11.13 -19.85
N TYR A 711 38.51 -12.17 -19.81
CA TYR A 711 37.91 -12.72 -18.61
C TYR A 711 38.46 -14.13 -18.35
N SER A 712 38.64 -14.45 -17.09
CA SER A 712 38.82 -15.84 -16.65
C SER A 712 37.53 -16.67 -16.87
N LEU A 713 37.62 -18.00 -16.81
CA LEU A 713 36.44 -18.87 -16.93
C LEU A 713 35.40 -18.67 -15.82
N THR A 714 35.76 -18.07 -14.69
CA THR A 714 34.82 -17.71 -13.60
C THR A 714 34.19 -16.34 -13.79
N GLY A 715 34.45 -15.65 -14.91
CA GLY A 715 33.87 -14.34 -15.24
C GLY A 715 34.63 -13.13 -14.71
N GLN A 716 35.76 -13.32 -14.00
CA GLN A 716 36.58 -12.20 -13.52
C GLN A 716 37.38 -11.56 -14.67
N LEU A 717 37.31 -10.23 -14.81
CA LEU A 717 38.12 -9.45 -15.76
C LEU A 717 39.61 -9.48 -15.35
N VAL A 718 40.47 -9.97 -16.23
CA VAL A 718 41.92 -10.14 -15.99
C VAL A 718 42.80 -9.26 -16.88
N PHE A 719 42.25 -8.69 -17.96
CA PHE A 719 42.96 -7.77 -18.84
C PHE A 719 41.97 -6.82 -19.51
N LYS A 720 42.35 -5.55 -19.66
CA LYS A 720 41.57 -4.56 -20.40
C LYS A 720 42.50 -3.58 -21.11
N GLU A 721 42.25 -3.35 -22.39
CA GLU A 721 43.00 -2.37 -23.20
C GLU A 721 42.08 -1.67 -24.20
N GLU A 722 42.30 -0.38 -24.40
CA GLU A 722 41.64 0.38 -25.45
C GLU A 722 42.48 0.38 -26.72
N VAL A 723 41.98 -0.28 -27.75
CA VAL A 723 42.60 -0.37 -29.06
C VAL A 723 42.09 0.78 -29.94
N GLN A 724 43.00 1.66 -30.34
CA GLN A 724 42.67 2.73 -31.29
C GLN A 724 42.32 2.14 -32.66
N ALA A 725 41.55 2.90 -33.46
CA ALA A 725 41.18 2.51 -34.81
C ALA A 725 42.41 2.26 -35.69
N LEU A 726 42.52 1.06 -36.27
CA LEU A 726 43.62 0.67 -37.16
C LEU A 726 43.13 0.39 -38.58
N GLU A 727 43.73 1.04 -39.58
CA GLU A 727 43.41 0.75 -40.99
C GLU A 727 43.72 -0.70 -41.40
N SER A 728 44.72 -1.31 -40.75
CA SER A 728 45.25 -2.65 -41.07
C SER A 728 44.32 -3.83 -40.77
N LYS A 729 43.16 -3.62 -40.12
CA LYS A 729 42.25 -4.67 -39.63
C LYS A 729 42.92 -5.70 -38.70
N GLU A 730 44.09 -5.40 -38.19
CA GLU A 730 44.94 -6.34 -37.46
C GLU A 730 45.70 -5.61 -36.35
N ILE A 731 45.68 -6.19 -35.15
CA ILE A 731 46.47 -5.75 -33.99
C ILE A 731 47.26 -6.90 -33.39
N SER A 732 48.51 -6.65 -33.03
CA SER A 732 49.34 -7.59 -32.25
C SER A 732 49.43 -7.13 -30.81
N ILE A 733 49.13 -8.06 -29.88
CA ILE A 733 49.04 -7.80 -28.45
C ILE A 733 49.89 -8.84 -27.71
N LEU A 734 50.60 -8.39 -26.69
CA LEU A 734 51.34 -9.26 -25.78
C LEU A 734 50.61 -9.31 -24.43
N LEU A 735 50.09 -10.48 -24.08
CA LEU A 735 49.34 -10.71 -22.85
C LEU A 735 50.24 -11.30 -21.78
N HIS A 736 50.34 -10.62 -20.64
CA HIS A 736 51.06 -11.12 -19.46
C HIS A 736 50.13 -11.89 -18.52
N LEU A 737 49.51 -12.95 -19.04
CA LEU A 737 48.59 -13.82 -18.30
C LEU A 737 49.23 -15.20 -18.08
N ASN A 738 48.86 -15.86 -16.97
CA ASN A 738 49.31 -17.22 -16.69
C ASN A 738 48.71 -18.23 -17.70
N SER A 739 49.31 -19.42 -17.79
CA SER A 739 48.78 -20.53 -18.58
C SER A 739 47.34 -20.85 -18.15
N GLY A 740 46.41 -20.88 -19.09
CA GLY A 740 44.99 -21.03 -18.81
C GLY A 740 44.07 -20.82 -20.01
N ILE A 741 42.77 -21.03 -19.78
CA ILE A 741 41.71 -20.76 -20.74
C ILE A 741 41.01 -19.47 -20.31
N TYR A 742 40.78 -18.58 -21.26
CA TYR A 742 40.18 -17.27 -21.07
C TYR A 742 39.08 -17.02 -22.12
N VAL A 743 38.22 -16.03 -21.85
CA VAL A 743 37.26 -15.47 -22.80
C VAL A 743 37.76 -14.09 -23.18
N LEU A 744 38.08 -13.90 -24.45
CA LEU A 744 38.42 -12.60 -25.02
C LEU A 744 37.14 -11.96 -25.56
N LYS A 745 36.89 -10.71 -25.22
CA LYS A 745 35.77 -9.89 -25.67
C LYS A 745 36.30 -8.63 -26.34
N LEU A 746 35.79 -8.32 -27.52
CA LEU A 746 35.97 -7.04 -28.19
C LEU A 746 34.63 -6.33 -28.24
N SER A 747 34.60 -5.05 -27.89
CA SER A 747 33.39 -4.22 -28.00
C SER A 747 33.72 -2.86 -28.60
N ASN A 748 32.89 -2.42 -29.55
CA ASN A 748 32.91 -1.06 -30.08
C ASN A 748 31.46 -0.60 -30.35
N LYS A 749 31.31 0.60 -30.92
CA LYS A 749 29.98 1.17 -31.25
C LYS A 749 29.19 0.35 -32.27
N SER A 750 29.83 -0.52 -33.04
CA SER A 750 29.19 -1.37 -34.04
C SER A 750 28.78 -2.74 -33.51
N GLY A 751 29.34 -3.19 -32.38
CA GLY A 751 28.94 -4.45 -31.77
C GLY A 751 29.97 -5.05 -30.81
N THR A 752 29.64 -6.21 -30.27
CA THR A 752 30.51 -7.00 -29.39
C THR A 752 30.77 -8.37 -30.00
N HIS A 753 31.99 -8.90 -29.84
CA HIS A 753 32.34 -10.27 -30.20
C HIS A 753 33.16 -10.94 -29.10
N THR A 754 32.85 -12.21 -28.80
CA THR A 754 33.56 -12.99 -27.79
C THR A 754 34.14 -14.27 -28.38
N GLN A 755 35.40 -14.58 -28.05
CA GLN A 755 36.07 -15.80 -28.49
C GLN A 755 36.94 -16.40 -27.39
N LYS A 756 37.01 -17.73 -27.35
CA LYS A 756 37.89 -18.47 -26.43
C LYS A 756 39.36 -18.23 -26.77
N LEU A 757 40.18 -17.93 -25.76
CA LEU A 757 41.63 -17.78 -25.85
C LEU A 757 42.33 -18.81 -24.96
N ILE A 758 43.39 -19.43 -25.46
CA ILE A 758 44.17 -20.43 -24.73
C ILE A 758 45.64 -19.98 -24.67
N ILE A 759 46.17 -19.86 -23.45
CA ILE A 759 47.59 -19.55 -23.17
C ILE A 759 48.21 -20.80 -22.53
N LYS A 760 49.31 -21.31 -23.10
CA LYS A 760 49.98 -22.53 -22.64
C LYS A 760 51.08 -22.27 -21.65
#